data_AF-A0A7G5E2T6-F1
#
_entry.id   AF-A0A7G5E2T6-F1
#
_cell.length_a   1.000
_cell.length_b   1.000
_cell.length_c   1.000
_cell.angle_alpha   90.00
_cell.angle_beta   90.00
_cell.angle_gamma   90.00
#
_symmetry.space_group_name_H-M   'P 1'
#
loop_
_entity.id
_entity.type
_entity.pdbx_description
1 polymer ?
#
loop_
_entity_poly.entity_id
_entity_poly.type
_entity_poly.pdbx_seq_one_letter_code
_entity_poly.pdbx_strand_id
1 'polypeptide(L)'
;MAHRIYIYNVNLKTKETYPSYLAEWNYEIPILMLPLFSAHIRSKGSQLYANKEDGIARLHYFYALLADRYQLHYKKIYFEPVNRMFEFLEELPFDAFQIDGRDVFTMNEENDAEQAKDWVAEIRMKTALYEQAVEEQSLDPLDPLVKESGYTSFLDALQTDWIDYGLGLWAEGLVQEKGAEVFEAEGKQGLKNAKGDILIEAIYDEIFEFNDQGIAVVQSNGQYGYINASGAELLSCQYSDAFDARHINGNNYAEVEVAGKRGVLHMDAKQLSIPAIYDELDWIAYGFINARQGDSHILLSAEGRLIISDPAPEPFMYDYNKLFYNQQKGTIKRKYYRMDGQYLGTFLEGSLEPLANRYFWIKPNKLQPKIAVIQPDGNILDEGIDRIIVLDGYQSIAYLKNKRWQIYSLEQGVFRLMDSLIDKVAVDSIQQYRKDIFVVGCAQGQGIYDAHRGEWLLEPAIDHQKIEHCFLDFMRIHCPAGMRYFDTKLNFCSEHYDYICSPFHYPAPEAISGELLLLFKGEKIFHLDLNRNVIEIPETAFGHLYTERYQLQGRDQSYFVQFYQAWTKRTGDGYEQYFDNDTLLERGKKLDAEGKVSEAIRLLKIAADRGSADCQYFLGNIYTDAGYDGMDIAKGMFFYEQAMAQNHAQAWNNWAFLYATAHGVELDISKALKGYQQAVALGEAQAMSNLGNWYYEGAYVEQDYALALDYFKQAEKAGIPNDAQMAEIYYQKQDYANLLRYLKRDTTNQFAAVYYGILYEEGLGVKQSLPKAIRYYEQANEENVYAYAVNRLLQLYAAHGAAANADKYEFWLNFAKENTVEIDQ
;
A
#
# COMPACT_ATOMS: atom_id res chain seq x y z
N MET A 1 3.35 -5.27 30.79
CA MET A 1 4.52 -5.98 30.23
C MET A 1 4.16 -6.29 28.79
N ALA A 2 5.08 -6.15 27.85
CA ALA A 2 4.79 -6.54 26.47
C ALA A 2 4.68 -8.07 26.42
N HIS A 3 3.61 -8.62 25.83
CA HIS A 3 3.44 -10.05 25.67
C HIS A 3 4.23 -10.51 24.44
N ARG A 4 5.19 -11.40 24.64
CA ARG A 4 6.20 -11.74 23.63
C ARG A 4 6.24 -13.23 23.32
N ILE A 5 6.71 -13.54 22.12
CA ILE A 5 7.03 -14.90 21.69
C ILE A 5 8.54 -14.99 21.57
N TYR A 6 9.13 -16.05 22.13
CA TYR A 6 10.55 -16.31 22.05
C TYR A 6 10.85 -17.58 21.26
N ILE A 7 11.81 -17.50 20.35
CA ILE A 7 12.23 -18.61 19.49
C ILE A 7 13.60 -19.11 19.94
N TYR A 8 13.74 -20.43 20.10
CA TYR A 8 15.01 -21.07 20.46
C TYR A 8 15.35 -22.21 19.50
N ASN A 9 16.64 -22.49 19.32
CA ASN A 9 17.11 -23.75 18.75
C ASN A 9 17.45 -24.72 19.89
N VAL A 10 16.87 -25.93 19.86
CA VAL A 10 16.96 -26.90 20.96
C VAL A 10 17.19 -28.31 20.45
N ASN A 11 17.87 -29.11 21.26
CA ASN A 11 18.01 -30.54 21.02
C ASN A 11 16.90 -31.29 21.78
N LEU A 12 16.00 -31.95 21.05
CA LEU A 12 14.85 -32.61 21.68
C LEU A 12 15.22 -33.82 22.55
N LYS A 13 16.38 -34.42 22.33
CA LYS A 13 16.87 -35.59 23.07
C LYS A 13 17.63 -35.18 24.33
N THR A 14 18.58 -34.25 24.20
CA THR A 14 19.45 -33.82 25.31
C THR A 14 18.86 -32.67 26.12
N LYS A 15 17.86 -31.96 25.57
CA LYS A 15 17.28 -30.71 26.11
C LYS A 15 18.27 -29.55 26.21
N GLU A 16 19.34 -29.60 25.44
CA GLU A 16 20.25 -28.45 25.28
C GLU A 16 19.56 -27.36 24.47
N THR A 17 19.82 -26.11 24.83
CA THR A 17 19.22 -24.92 24.22
C THR A 17 20.33 -23.98 23.78
N TYR A 18 20.17 -23.36 22.61
CA TYR A 18 21.09 -22.34 22.14
C TYR A 18 21.17 -21.17 23.14
N PRO A 19 22.36 -20.60 23.43
CA PRO A 19 22.55 -19.67 24.55
C PRO A 19 21.69 -18.40 24.53
N SER A 20 21.17 -18.00 23.37
CA SER A 20 20.30 -16.85 23.19
C SER A 20 19.04 -17.25 22.44
N TYR A 21 17.95 -16.51 22.64
CA TYR A 21 16.79 -16.66 21.75
C TYR A 21 17.15 -16.12 20.37
N LEU A 22 16.66 -16.78 19.32
CA LEU A 22 16.93 -16.43 17.92
C LEU A 22 16.12 -15.21 17.48
N ALA A 23 14.92 -15.06 18.02
CA ALA A 23 14.00 -13.97 17.70
C ALA A 23 13.02 -13.72 18.86
N GLU A 24 12.53 -12.48 18.94
CA GLU A 24 11.50 -12.02 19.88
C GLU A 24 10.42 -11.25 19.11
N TRP A 25 9.18 -11.75 19.15
CA TRP A 25 8.06 -11.18 18.39
C TRP A 25 6.89 -10.79 19.30
N ASN A 26 6.02 -9.91 18.81
CA ASN A 26 4.82 -9.46 19.51
C ASN A 26 3.61 -10.30 19.09
N TYR A 27 2.89 -10.89 20.07
CA TYR A 27 1.57 -11.52 19.94
C TYR A 27 1.38 -12.69 18.96
N GLU A 28 2.04 -12.70 17.80
CA GLU A 28 1.87 -13.69 16.74
C GLU A 28 3.21 -14.06 16.07
N ILE A 29 3.23 -15.22 15.42
CA ILE A 29 4.34 -15.66 14.59
C ILE A 29 4.27 -14.90 13.26
N PRO A 30 5.34 -14.21 12.82
CA PRO A 30 5.37 -13.54 11.53
C PRO A 30 4.96 -14.49 10.43
N ILE A 31 3.97 -14.05 9.65
CA ILE A 31 3.32 -14.84 8.61
C ILE A 31 4.37 -15.46 7.65
N LEU A 32 5.41 -14.69 7.29
CA LEU A 32 6.53 -15.16 6.47
C LEU A 32 7.24 -16.41 6.99
N MET A 33 7.29 -16.61 8.31
CA MET A 33 8.02 -17.71 8.96
C MET A 33 7.17 -18.97 9.18
N LEU A 34 5.90 -18.96 8.78
CA LEU A 34 5.01 -20.12 8.96
C LEU A 34 5.52 -21.40 8.26
N PRO A 35 6.06 -21.36 7.03
CA PRO A 35 6.62 -22.56 6.40
C PRO A 35 7.74 -23.22 7.22
N LEU A 36 8.62 -22.39 7.84
CA LEU A 36 9.73 -22.85 8.67
C LEU A 36 9.27 -23.64 9.89
N PHE A 37 8.20 -23.17 10.55
CA PHE A 37 7.70 -23.78 11.78
C PHE A 37 6.65 -24.87 11.55
N SER A 38 6.18 -25.08 10.33
CA SER A 38 5.15 -26.08 10.03
C SER A 38 5.65 -27.53 10.06
N ALA A 39 6.94 -27.75 9.84
CA ALA A 39 7.51 -29.07 9.64
C ALA A 39 7.45 -29.94 10.90
N HIS A 40 6.64 -31.00 10.85
CA HIS A 40 6.41 -31.92 11.98
C HIS A 40 5.99 -31.22 13.28
N ILE A 41 5.29 -30.09 13.16
CA ILE A 41 4.92 -29.26 14.30
C ILE A 41 4.03 -30.01 15.29
N ARG A 42 4.34 -29.88 16.59
CA ARG A 42 3.58 -30.45 17.70
C ARG A 42 3.71 -29.59 18.96
N SER A 43 2.69 -29.65 19.81
CA SER A 43 2.74 -29.07 21.15
C SER A 43 3.14 -30.12 22.20
N LYS A 44 3.79 -29.65 23.26
CA LYS A 44 4.07 -30.45 24.46
C LYS A 44 3.98 -29.54 25.68
N GLY A 45 2.89 -29.66 26.43
CA GLY A 45 2.55 -28.66 27.44
C GLY A 45 2.22 -27.33 26.74
N SER A 46 2.74 -26.22 27.26
CA SER A 46 2.52 -24.87 26.76
C SER A 46 3.58 -24.38 25.76
N GLN A 47 4.29 -25.30 25.10
CA GLN A 47 5.34 -24.98 24.13
C GLN A 47 5.16 -25.79 22.84
N LEU A 48 5.60 -25.21 21.73
CA LEU A 48 5.53 -25.82 20.40
C LEU A 48 6.94 -26.18 19.93
N TYR A 49 7.03 -27.27 19.17
CA TYR A 49 8.27 -27.79 18.63
C TYR A 49 8.10 -28.14 17.16
N ALA A 50 9.06 -27.73 16.33
CA ALA A 50 9.12 -28.01 14.89
C ALA A 50 10.51 -28.56 14.51
N ASN A 51 10.56 -29.38 13.46
CA ASN A 51 11.81 -29.91 12.93
C ASN A 51 12.59 -28.81 12.19
N LYS A 52 13.88 -28.63 12.51
CA LYS A 52 14.71 -27.59 11.90
C LYS A 52 14.95 -27.85 10.41
N GLU A 53 15.52 -29.00 10.08
CA GLU A 53 15.99 -29.33 8.73
C GLU A 53 14.83 -29.36 7.71
N ASP A 54 13.73 -30.02 8.05
CA ASP A 54 12.55 -30.09 7.19
C ASP A 54 11.87 -28.72 7.05
N GLY A 55 11.93 -27.89 8.10
CA GLY A 55 11.43 -26.52 8.09
C GLY A 55 12.25 -25.61 7.16
N ILE A 56 13.58 -25.68 7.26
CA ILE A 56 14.51 -24.95 6.39
C ILE A 56 14.28 -25.36 4.94
N ALA A 57 14.13 -26.65 4.64
CA ALA A 57 13.87 -27.14 3.29
C ALA A 57 12.55 -26.60 2.70
N ARG A 58 11.47 -26.54 3.50
CA ARG A 58 10.19 -25.96 3.09
C ARG A 58 10.31 -24.47 2.80
N LEU A 59 11.01 -23.73 3.66
CA LEU A 59 11.23 -22.31 3.49
C LEU A 59 12.08 -22.03 2.24
N HIS A 60 13.17 -22.78 2.03
CA HIS A 60 14.00 -22.72 0.81
C HIS A 60 13.17 -22.88 -0.45
N TYR A 61 12.29 -23.88 -0.48
CA TYR A 61 11.44 -24.13 -1.63
C TYR A 61 10.49 -22.96 -1.92
N PHE A 62 9.91 -22.36 -0.89
CA PHE A 62 9.07 -21.17 -1.02
C PHE A 62 9.85 -19.97 -1.59
N TYR A 63 11.07 -19.71 -1.07
CA TYR A 63 11.91 -18.61 -1.58
C TYR A 63 12.40 -18.84 -3.01
N ALA A 64 12.72 -20.07 -3.40
CA ALA A 64 13.08 -20.38 -4.79
C ALA A 64 11.96 -19.99 -5.78
N LEU A 65 10.70 -20.24 -5.42
CA LEU A 65 9.55 -19.90 -6.24
C LEU A 65 9.31 -18.39 -6.35
N LEU A 66 9.54 -17.64 -5.26
CA LEU A 66 9.56 -16.18 -5.28
C LEU A 66 10.60 -15.64 -6.27
N ALA A 67 11.80 -16.20 -6.21
CA ALA A 67 12.90 -15.77 -7.05
C ALA A 67 12.66 -16.05 -8.54
N ASP A 68 12.07 -17.21 -8.87
CA ASP A 68 11.71 -17.56 -10.25
C ASP A 68 10.59 -16.67 -10.79
N ARG A 69 9.48 -16.54 -10.03
CA ARG A 69 8.27 -15.85 -10.49
C ARG A 69 8.47 -14.35 -10.68
N TYR A 70 9.14 -13.71 -9.71
CA TYR A 70 9.38 -12.26 -9.72
C TYR A 70 10.77 -11.88 -10.25
N GLN A 71 11.50 -12.86 -10.80
CA GLN A 71 12.83 -12.71 -11.37
C GLN A 71 13.80 -12.00 -10.41
N LEU A 72 13.90 -12.52 -9.18
CA LEU A 72 14.69 -11.92 -8.11
C LEU A 72 16.09 -12.51 -7.98
N HIS A 73 16.39 -13.65 -8.63
CA HIS A 73 17.68 -14.37 -8.55
C HIS A 73 18.92 -13.50 -8.79
N TYR A 74 18.79 -12.44 -9.58
CA TYR A 74 19.88 -11.52 -9.93
C TYR A 74 19.79 -10.16 -9.22
N LYS A 75 18.82 -9.97 -8.33
CA LYS A 75 18.64 -8.74 -7.56
C LYS A 75 19.36 -8.89 -6.23
N LYS A 76 20.44 -8.11 -6.03
CA LYS A 76 21.21 -8.09 -4.77
C LYS A 76 20.32 -7.87 -3.54
N ILE A 77 19.37 -6.93 -3.64
CA ILE A 77 18.39 -6.64 -2.59
C ILE A 77 17.52 -7.85 -2.18
N TYR A 78 17.48 -8.91 -2.98
CA TYR A 78 16.79 -10.16 -2.65
C TYR A 78 17.78 -11.24 -2.18
N PHE A 79 18.78 -11.60 -2.99
CA PHE A 79 19.57 -12.79 -2.69
C PHE A 79 20.48 -12.61 -1.46
N GLU A 80 20.93 -11.38 -1.18
CA GLU A 80 21.82 -11.11 -0.05
C GLU A 80 21.14 -11.36 1.30
N PRO A 81 19.98 -10.74 1.61
CA PRO A 81 19.29 -11.03 2.87
C PRO A 81 18.78 -12.47 2.96
N VAL A 82 18.35 -13.06 1.84
CA VAL A 82 17.85 -14.44 1.81
C VAL A 82 18.97 -15.44 2.11
N ASN A 83 20.13 -15.30 1.48
CA ASN A 83 21.26 -16.20 1.70
C ASN A 83 21.77 -16.10 3.14
N ARG A 84 21.94 -14.88 3.66
CA ARG A 84 22.39 -14.66 5.04
C ARG A 84 21.44 -15.27 6.07
N MET A 85 20.13 -15.17 5.83
CA MET A 85 19.14 -15.83 6.68
C MET A 85 19.32 -17.36 6.66
N PHE A 86 19.48 -17.96 5.48
CA PHE A 86 19.63 -19.42 5.38
C PHE A 86 20.96 -19.91 5.96
N GLU A 87 22.07 -19.20 5.73
CA GLU A 87 23.37 -19.50 6.35
C GLU A 87 23.23 -19.53 7.88
N PHE A 88 22.64 -18.47 8.47
CA PHE A 88 22.35 -18.42 9.90
C PHE A 88 21.52 -19.62 10.38
N LEU A 89 20.44 -19.96 9.68
CA LEU A 89 19.55 -21.06 10.08
C LEU A 89 20.21 -22.44 9.97
N GLU A 90 21.03 -22.64 8.93
CA GLU A 90 21.74 -23.90 8.67
C GLU A 90 22.87 -24.13 9.68
N GLU A 91 23.53 -23.06 10.14
CA GLU A 91 24.59 -23.12 11.17
C GLU A 91 24.09 -23.48 12.58
N LEU A 92 22.77 -23.43 12.82
CA LEU A 92 22.21 -23.73 14.13
C LEU A 92 22.51 -25.17 14.58
N PRO A 93 23.04 -25.37 15.81
CA PRO A 93 23.64 -26.64 16.21
C PRO A 93 22.65 -27.76 16.55
N PHE A 94 21.37 -27.45 16.74
CA PHE A 94 20.36 -28.40 17.20
C PHE A 94 19.24 -28.65 16.18
N ASP A 95 18.52 -29.76 16.36
CA ASP A 95 17.63 -30.35 15.36
C ASP A 95 16.18 -29.82 15.39
N ALA A 96 15.83 -28.97 16.35
CA ALA A 96 14.48 -28.45 16.48
C ALA A 96 14.42 -26.96 16.82
N PHE A 97 13.34 -26.33 16.36
CA PHE A 97 12.90 -25.03 16.86
C PHE A 97 11.92 -25.24 18.02
N GLN A 98 12.09 -24.46 19.08
CA GLN A 98 11.13 -24.32 20.16
C GLN A 98 10.53 -22.93 20.11
N ILE A 99 9.20 -22.86 20.11
CA ILE A 99 8.42 -21.63 20.15
C ILE A 99 7.79 -21.53 21.54
N ASP A 100 8.13 -20.47 22.27
CA ASP A 100 7.63 -20.19 23.60
C ASP A 100 6.68 -18.98 23.57
N GLY A 101 5.38 -19.27 23.60
CA GLY A 101 4.29 -18.27 23.57
C GLY A 101 3.59 -18.08 24.91
N ARG A 102 4.17 -18.55 26.02
CA ARG A 102 3.49 -18.52 27.34
C ARG A 102 3.06 -17.12 27.78
N ASP A 103 3.87 -16.10 27.48
CA ASP A 103 3.52 -14.71 27.79
C ASP A 103 2.26 -14.27 27.03
N VAL A 104 1.98 -14.84 25.85
CA VAL A 104 0.75 -14.61 25.08
C VAL A 104 -0.40 -15.45 25.63
N PHE A 105 -0.18 -16.72 25.95
CA PHE A 105 -1.24 -17.64 26.43
C PHE A 105 -1.88 -17.17 27.75
N THR A 106 -1.12 -16.53 28.64
CA THR A 106 -1.63 -15.99 29.90
C THR A 106 -2.66 -14.85 29.75
N MET A 107 -2.94 -14.39 28.52
CA MET A 107 -3.98 -13.41 28.23
C MET A 107 -5.40 -14.00 28.19
N ASN A 108 -5.54 -15.34 28.18
CA ASN A 108 -6.81 -16.05 28.07
C ASN A 108 -7.07 -16.90 29.33
N GLU A 109 -8.34 -17.13 29.69
CA GLU A 109 -8.73 -18.01 30.80
C GLU A 109 -8.55 -19.51 30.44
N GLU A 110 -8.36 -19.81 29.16
CA GLU A 110 -8.07 -21.15 28.66
C GLU A 110 -6.69 -21.66 29.09
N ASN A 111 -6.57 -22.98 29.22
CA ASN A 111 -5.32 -23.61 29.62
C ASN A 111 -4.24 -23.42 28.53
N ASP A 112 -3.05 -22.92 28.91
CA ASP A 112 -1.89 -22.73 28.01
C ASP A 112 -1.56 -23.96 27.15
N ALA A 113 -1.76 -25.18 27.68
CA ALA A 113 -1.50 -26.40 26.93
C ALA A 113 -2.55 -26.69 25.86
N GLU A 114 -3.78 -26.21 26.03
CA GLU A 114 -4.82 -26.28 25.00
C GLU A 114 -4.60 -25.19 23.95
N GLN A 115 -4.32 -23.96 24.38
CA GLN A 115 -3.94 -22.86 23.48
C GLN A 115 -2.73 -23.23 22.60
N ALA A 116 -1.73 -23.90 23.16
CA ALA A 116 -0.59 -24.42 22.40
C ALA A 116 -0.99 -25.48 21.35
N LYS A 117 -2.02 -26.29 21.58
CA LYS A 117 -2.54 -27.22 20.55
C LYS A 117 -3.30 -26.47 19.46
N ASP A 118 -4.07 -25.45 19.84
CA ASP A 118 -4.83 -24.65 18.88
C ASP A 118 -3.89 -23.90 17.93
N TRP A 119 -2.80 -23.32 18.44
CA TRP A 119 -1.75 -22.75 17.60
C TRP A 119 -1.12 -23.77 16.64
N VAL A 120 -0.93 -25.02 17.06
CA VAL A 120 -0.44 -26.07 16.15
C VAL A 120 -1.44 -26.32 15.01
N ALA A 121 -2.74 -26.32 15.30
CA ALA A 121 -3.78 -26.47 14.29
C ALA A 121 -3.84 -25.25 13.35
N GLU A 122 -3.74 -24.05 13.90
CA GLU A 122 -3.73 -22.79 13.16
C GLU A 122 -2.54 -22.69 12.20
N ILE A 123 -1.32 -23.00 12.67
CA ILE A 123 -0.11 -22.98 11.83
C ILE A 123 -0.25 -23.95 10.66
N ARG A 124 -0.77 -25.16 10.91
CA ARG A 124 -1.04 -26.14 9.85
C ARG A 124 -2.07 -25.64 8.84
N MET A 125 -3.15 -25.03 9.31
CA MET A 125 -4.20 -24.48 8.45
C MET A 125 -3.65 -23.35 7.58
N LYS A 126 -2.92 -22.38 8.16
CA LYS A 126 -2.33 -21.26 7.41
C LYS A 126 -1.26 -21.71 6.43
N THR A 127 -0.51 -22.76 6.74
CA THR A 127 0.52 -23.33 5.83
C THR A 127 -0.08 -23.92 4.55
N ALA A 128 -1.35 -24.36 4.55
CA ALA A 128 -2.00 -24.85 3.34
C ALA A 128 -2.07 -23.77 2.23
N LEU A 129 -2.16 -22.49 2.60
CA LEU A 129 -2.15 -21.38 1.64
C LEU A 129 -0.77 -21.20 0.98
N TYR A 130 0.30 -21.55 1.68
CA TYR A 130 1.65 -21.55 1.12
C TYR A 130 1.84 -22.69 0.13
N GLU A 131 1.33 -23.87 0.46
CA GLU A 131 1.34 -25.01 -0.46
C GLU A 131 0.55 -24.67 -1.74
N GLN A 132 -0.60 -24.00 -1.61
CA GLN A 132 -1.37 -23.49 -2.76
C GLN A 132 -0.60 -22.43 -3.58
N ALA A 133 -0.01 -21.42 -2.93
CA ALA A 133 0.78 -20.38 -3.58
C ALA A 133 1.94 -20.96 -4.41
N VAL A 134 2.56 -22.02 -3.88
CA VAL A 134 3.62 -22.77 -4.54
C VAL A 134 3.11 -23.54 -5.76
N GLU A 135 1.99 -24.24 -5.63
CA GLU A 135 1.35 -24.95 -6.75
C GLU A 135 0.92 -24.01 -7.89
N GLU A 136 0.40 -22.83 -7.54
CA GLU A 136 -0.07 -21.81 -8.48
C GLU A 136 1.05 -20.91 -9.04
N GLN A 137 2.27 -21.01 -8.48
CA GLN A 137 3.39 -20.10 -8.76
C GLN A 137 3.00 -18.62 -8.63
N SER A 138 2.16 -18.30 -7.64
CA SER A 138 1.66 -16.95 -7.36
C SER A 138 1.61 -16.66 -5.87
N LEU A 139 1.83 -15.40 -5.48
CA LEU A 139 1.66 -14.96 -4.10
C LEU A 139 0.23 -14.58 -3.73
N ASP A 140 -0.66 -14.46 -4.71
CA ASP A 140 -2.04 -13.99 -4.50
C ASP A 140 -2.79 -14.79 -3.41
N PRO A 141 -2.63 -16.12 -3.26
CA PRO A 141 -3.26 -16.87 -2.16
C PRO A 141 -2.83 -16.43 -0.75
N LEU A 142 -1.70 -15.72 -0.62
CA LEU A 142 -1.14 -15.25 0.65
C LEU A 142 -1.48 -13.79 0.96
N ASP A 143 -1.96 -13.01 0.00
CA ASP A 143 -2.34 -11.60 0.20
C ASP A 143 -3.38 -11.38 1.30
N PRO A 144 -4.40 -12.25 1.49
CA PRO A 144 -5.34 -12.11 2.61
C PRO A 144 -4.66 -12.12 3.99
N LEU A 145 -3.51 -12.79 4.12
CA LEU A 145 -2.81 -12.91 5.41
C LEU A 145 -2.17 -11.59 5.83
N VAL A 146 -1.73 -10.74 4.89
CA VAL A 146 -0.97 -9.51 5.19
C VAL A 146 -1.84 -8.25 5.16
N LYS A 147 -3.08 -8.36 4.67
CA LYS A 147 -4.01 -7.25 4.48
C LYS A 147 -4.44 -6.60 5.80
N GLU A 148 -4.61 -7.41 6.85
CA GLU A 148 -4.96 -6.93 8.20
C GLU A 148 -3.80 -6.12 8.83
N SER A 149 -2.57 -6.36 8.37
CA SER A 149 -1.36 -5.62 8.78
C SER A 149 -1.07 -4.37 7.94
N GLY A 150 -1.95 -4.03 6.99
CA GLY A 150 -1.86 -2.80 6.18
C GLY A 150 -0.98 -2.89 4.94
N TYR A 151 -0.50 -4.08 4.56
CA TYR A 151 0.28 -4.28 3.34
C TYR A 151 -0.58 -4.38 2.10
N THR A 152 -0.04 -3.91 0.97
CA THR A 152 -0.76 -3.94 -0.31
C THR A 152 -0.69 -5.30 -1.00
N SER A 153 0.36 -6.09 -0.74
CA SER A 153 0.54 -7.47 -1.18
C SER A 153 1.55 -8.19 -0.30
N PHE A 154 1.64 -9.51 -0.42
CA PHE A 154 2.65 -10.31 0.27
C PHE A 154 4.07 -9.93 -0.19
N LEU A 155 4.26 -9.60 -1.46
CA LEU A 155 5.55 -9.14 -1.99
C LEU A 155 5.96 -7.78 -1.42
N ASP A 156 5.00 -6.88 -1.25
CA ASP A 156 5.20 -5.57 -0.63
C ASP A 156 5.67 -5.73 0.83
N ALA A 157 5.06 -6.64 1.59
CA ALA A 157 5.49 -6.96 2.94
C ALA A 157 6.95 -7.46 2.99
N LEU A 158 7.32 -8.39 2.09
CA LEU A 158 8.69 -8.94 2.00
C LEU A 158 9.77 -7.87 1.76
N GLN A 159 9.43 -6.82 1.02
CA GLN A 159 10.36 -5.80 0.55
C GLN A 159 10.59 -4.66 1.55
N THR A 160 9.87 -4.64 2.67
CA THR A 160 10.06 -3.61 3.68
C THR A 160 11.42 -3.71 4.36
N ASP A 161 12.04 -2.57 4.64
CA ASP A 161 13.39 -2.48 5.24
C ASP A 161 13.53 -3.24 6.57
N TRP A 162 12.42 -3.45 7.30
CA TRP A 162 12.43 -4.14 8.61
C TRP A 162 12.10 -5.63 8.52
N ILE A 163 11.44 -6.10 7.46
CA ILE A 163 11.27 -7.53 7.18
C ILE A 163 12.49 -8.04 6.41
N ASP A 164 12.99 -7.26 5.45
CA ASP A 164 14.18 -7.50 4.64
C ASP A 164 14.26 -8.94 4.12
N TYR A 165 13.22 -9.36 3.39
CA TYR A 165 13.04 -10.73 2.92
C TYR A 165 13.21 -11.81 4.00
N GLY A 166 12.91 -11.49 5.26
CA GLY A 166 12.98 -12.38 6.42
C GLY A 166 14.22 -12.20 7.28
N LEU A 167 15.28 -11.54 6.80
CA LEU A 167 16.51 -11.31 7.58
C LEU A 167 16.24 -10.43 8.81
N GLY A 168 15.43 -9.38 8.66
CA GLY A 168 15.10 -8.42 9.70
C GLY A 168 14.23 -8.96 10.84
N LEU A 169 13.72 -10.20 10.71
CA LEU A 169 12.89 -10.85 11.74
C LEU A 169 13.70 -11.54 12.84
N TRP A 170 15.01 -11.66 12.67
CA TRP A 170 15.91 -12.33 13.60
C TRP A 170 16.67 -11.32 14.47
N ALA A 171 17.16 -11.77 15.63
CA ALA A 171 17.88 -10.88 16.53
C ALA A 171 19.16 -10.35 15.84
N GLU A 172 19.26 -9.02 15.70
CA GLU A 172 20.28 -8.33 14.91
C GLU A 172 21.71 -8.79 15.25
N GLY A 173 22.04 -9.00 16.53
CA GLY A 173 23.36 -9.47 16.97
C GLY A 173 23.67 -10.94 16.69
N LEU A 174 22.70 -11.74 16.22
CA LEU A 174 22.89 -13.13 15.79
C LEU A 174 23.04 -13.27 14.27
N VAL A 175 22.57 -12.27 13.51
CA VAL A 175 22.45 -12.33 12.05
C VAL A 175 23.33 -11.28 11.35
N GLN A 176 23.73 -10.23 12.08
CA GLN A 176 24.98 -9.55 11.78
C GLN A 176 26.10 -10.54 12.05
N GLU A 177 26.77 -10.99 10.98
CA GLU A 177 28.16 -11.37 11.14
C GLU A 177 28.81 -10.18 11.88
N LYS A 178 29.34 -10.43 13.08
CA LYS A 178 30.58 -9.73 13.40
C LYS A 178 31.55 -10.22 12.33
N GLY A 179 31.61 -9.47 11.23
CA GLY A 179 32.48 -9.75 10.12
C GLY A 179 33.90 -9.95 10.62
N ALA A 180 34.72 -10.54 9.78
CA ALA A 180 36.10 -10.81 10.09
C ALA A 180 36.82 -9.56 10.63
N GLU A 181 37.37 -9.67 11.83
CA GLU A 181 37.99 -8.56 12.56
C GLU A 181 39.49 -8.57 12.31
N VAL A 182 40.04 -7.42 11.87
CA VAL A 182 41.48 -7.25 11.76
C VAL A 182 42.07 -7.15 13.17
N PHE A 183 43.07 -7.97 13.45
CA PHE A 183 43.83 -7.91 14.70
C PHE A 183 45.31 -7.69 14.41
N GLU A 184 46.02 -7.09 15.37
CA GLU A 184 47.46 -6.84 15.25
C GLU A 184 48.23 -7.72 16.25
N ALA A 185 49.29 -8.38 15.77
CA ALA A 185 50.26 -9.09 16.60
C ALA A 185 51.67 -8.90 16.03
N GLU A 186 52.64 -8.60 16.90
CA GLU A 186 54.05 -8.39 16.54
C GLU A 186 54.28 -7.31 15.45
N GLY A 187 53.38 -6.32 15.34
CA GLY A 187 53.47 -5.24 14.34
C GLY A 187 53.00 -5.66 12.94
N LYS A 188 52.29 -6.79 12.84
CA LYS A 188 51.64 -7.29 11.63
C LYS A 188 50.15 -7.48 11.88
N GLN A 189 49.36 -7.44 10.81
CA GLN A 189 47.92 -7.61 10.85
C GLN A 189 47.51 -8.99 10.34
N GLY A 190 46.51 -9.56 11.02
CA GLY A 190 45.86 -10.82 10.71
C GLY A 190 44.35 -10.68 10.79
N LEU A 191 43.64 -11.75 10.47
CA LEU A 191 42.18 -11.77 10.41
C LEU A 191 41.63 -12.85 11.34
N LYS A 192 40.61 -12.53 12.15
CA LYS A 192 39.92 -13.50 13.00
C LYS A 192 38.41 -13.40 12.82
N ASN A 193 37.68 -14.49 13.04
CA ASN A 193 36.21 -14.47 12.98
C ASN A 193 35.60 -13.94 14.30
N ALA A 194 34.27 -13.81 14.34
CA ALA A 194 33.50 -13.41 15.53
C ALA A 194 33.76 -14.27 16.79
N LYS A 195 34.15 -15.54 16.59
CA LYS A 195 34.44 -16.51 17.66
C LYS A 195 35.88 -16.35 18.20
N GLY A 196 36.69 -15.50 17.57
CA GLY A 196 38.10 -15.29 17.88
C GLY A 196 39.03 -16.32 17.24
N ASP A 197 38.52 -17.19 16.36
CA ASP A 197 39.36 -18.12 15.60
C ASP A 197 40.17 -17.34 14.57
N ILE A 198 41.47 -17.62 14.49
CA ILE A 198 42.37 -17.01 13.50
C ILE A 198 42.02 -17.57 12.12
N LEU A 199 41.55 -16.69 11.24
CA LEU A 199 41.31 -16.96 9.82
C LEU A 199 42.60 -16.78 9.01
N ILE A 200 43.35 -15.70 9.30
CA ILE A 200 44.68 -15.43 8.75
C ILE A 200 45.59 -15.00 9.89
N GLU A 201 46.75 -15.65 10.01
CA GLU A 201 47.80 -15.27 10.94
C GLU A 201 48.26 -13.81 10.72
N ALA A 202 48.83 -13.17 11.74
CA ALA A 202 49.33 -11.81 11.63
C ALA A 202 50.61 -11.73 10.77
N ILE A 203 50.44 -11.68 9.44
CA ILE A 203 51.52 -11.74 8.44
C ILE A 203 51.57 -10.53 7.50
N TYR A 204 50.48 -9.76 7.40
CA TYR A 204 50.42 -8.58 6.53
C TYR A 204 50.94 -7.33 7.27
N ASP A 205 51.58 -6.42 6.55
CA ASP A 205 51.91 -5.09 7.08
C ASP A 205 50.63 -4.30 7.39
N GLU A 206 49.64 -4.41 6.48
CA GLU A 206 48.35 -3.73 6.60
C GLU A 206 47.27 -4.53 5.84
N ILE A 207 46.06 -4.59 6.42
CA ILE A 207 44.83 -5.07 5.82
C ILE A 207 43.89 -3.86 5.74
N PHE A 208 43.53 -3.47 4.53
CA PHE A 208 42.63 -2.34 4.29
C PHE A 208 41.17 -2.72 4.54
N GLU A 209 40.27 -1.73 4.48
CA GLU A 209 38.84 -1.94 4.70
C GLU A 209 38.25 -2.95 3.70
N PHE A 210 37.36 -3.82 4.19
CA PHE A 210 36.62 -4.74 3.34
C PHE A 210 35.49 -4.00 2.62
N ASN A 211 35.38 -4.19 1.31
CA ASN A 211 34.26 -3.65 0.54
C ASN A 211 32.97 -4.47 0.76
N ASP A 212 31.87 -4.05 0.13
CA ASP A 212 30.56 -4.74 0.15
C ASP A 212 30.57 -6.18 -0.40
N GLN A 213 31.68 -6.67 -0.96
CA GLN A 213 31.86 -8.05 -1.41
C GLN A 213 32.75 -8.86 -0.45
N GLY A 214 33.10 -8.28 0.70
CA GLY A 214 34.01 -8.89 1.65
C GLY A 214 35.42 -9.05 1.09
N ILE A 215 35.89 -8.16 0.22
CA ILE A 215 37.26 -8.19 -0.34
C ILE A 215 38.06 -7.02 0.24
N ALA A 216 39.28 -7.30 0.70
CA ALA A 216 40.22 -6.29 1.19
C ALA A 216 41.53 -6.34 0.40
N VAL A 217 42.12 -5.15 0.21
CA VAL A 217 43.52 -5.02 -0.20
C VAL A 217 44.41 -5.40 0.99
N VAL A 218 45.52 -6.06 0.73
CA VAL A 218 46.54 -6.36 1.75
C VAL A 218 47.92 -5.94 1.30
N GLN A 219 48.75 -5.49 2.24
CA GLN A 219 50.14 -5.12 1.99
C GLN A 219 51.09 -6.08 2.71
N SER A 220 52.17 -6.49 2.02
CA SER A 220 53.29 -7.20 2.63
C SER A 220 54.59 -6.87 1.90
N ASN A 221 55.62 -6.45 2.63
CA ASN A 221 56.95 -6.07 2.14
C ASN A 221 56.90 -5.00 1.02
N GLY A 222 55.96 -4.05 1.13
CA GLY A 222 55.78 -2.98 0.14
C GLY A 222 55.13 -3.44 -1.19
N GLN A 223 54.58 -4.65 -1.22
CA GLN A 223 53.77 -5.15 -2.34
C GLN A 223 52.33 -5.39 -1.88
N TYR A 224 51.40 -5.32 -2.83
CA TYR A 224 49.97 -5.39 -2.57
C TYR A 224 49.33 -6.63 -3.21
N GLY A 225 48.33 -7.19 -2.51
CA GLY A 225 47.54 -8.36 -2.87
C GLY A 225 46.10 -8.23 -2.37
N TYR A 226 45.34 -9.33 -2.39
CA TYR A 226 43.92 -9.34 -2.01
C TYR A 226 43.54 -10.59 -1.21
N ILE A 227 42.71 -10.38 -0.20
CA ILE A 227 42.06 -11.45 0.60
C ILE A 227 40.55 -11.22 0.62
N ASN A 228 39.80 -12.23 1.05
CA ASN A 228 38.39 -12.06 1.40
C ASN A 228 38.12 -12.22 2.91
N ALA A 229 36.92 -11.85 3.33
CA ALA A 229 36.49 -11.89 4.74
C ALA A 229 36.45 -13.31 5.33
N SER A 230 36.37 -14.36 4.50
CA SER A 230 36.48 -15.74 4.98
C SER A 230 37.93 -16.15 5.31
N GLY A 231 38.91 -15.28 5.11
CA GLY A 231 40.33 -15.57 5.29
C GLY A 231 41.00 -16.25 4.09
N ALA A 232 40.34 -16.33 2.94
CA ALA A 232 40.94 -16.89 1.74
C ALA A 232 41.82 -15.85 1.05
N GLU A 233 43.05 -16.25 0.72
CA GLU A 233 43.92 -15.45 -0.15
C GLU A 233 43.39 -15.52 -1.60
N LEU A 234 42.95 -14.38 -2.12
CA LEU A 234 42.51 -14.28 -3.51
C LEU A 234 43.72 -14.18 -4.43
N LEU A 235 44.63 -13.25 -4.11
CA LEU A 235 45.90 -13.03 -4.80
C LEU A 235 47.01 -12.63 -3.82
N SER A 236 48.14 -13.31 -3.93
CA SER A 236 49.36 -12.99 -3.18
C SER A 236 49.88 -11.58 -3.48
N CYS A 237 50.56 -10.95 -2.51
CA CYS A 237 51.18 -9.65 -2.70
C CYS A 237 52.24 -9.68 -3.81
N GLN A 238 51.98 -9.00 -4.93
CA GLN A 238 52.87 -8.95 -6.09
C GLN A 238 52.83 -7.65 -6.88
N TYR A 239 51.86 -6.76 -6.58
CA TYR A 239 51.68 -5.47 -7.27
C TYR A 239 52.41 -4.36 -6.53
N SER A 240 52.88 -3.32 -7.24
CA SER A 240 53.52 -2.16 -6.62
C SER A 240 52.51 -1.21 -5.95
N ASP A 241 51.24 -1.30 -6.35
CA ASP A 241 50.10 -0.61 -5.74
C ASP A 241 48.80 -1.36 -6.11
N ALA A 242 47.74 -1.20 -5.31
CA ALA A 242 46.46 -1.89 -5.50
C ALA A 242 45.28 -1.07 -4.93
N PHE A 243 44.12 -1.16 -5.59
CA PHE A 243 42.93 -0.37 -5.29
C PHE A 243 41.76 -1.27 -4.92
N ASP A 244 40.74 -0.70 -4.29
CA ASP A 244 39.53 -1.42 -3.89
C ASP A 244 38.88 -2.14 -5.06
N ALA A 245 38.51 -3.40 -4.81
CA ALA A 245 37.81 -4.21 -5.79
C ALA A 245 36.39 -3.66 -6.03
N ARG A 246 35.91 -3.80 -7.27
CA ARG A 246 34.60 -3.38 -7.73
C ARG A 246 33.85 -4.56 -8.33
N HIS A 247 32.59 -4.70 -7.97
CA HIS A 247 31.71 -5.71 -8.53
C HIS A 247 31.01 -5.19 -9.78
N ILE A 248 31.26 -5.83 -10.93
CA ILE A 248 30.74 -5.39 -12.24
C ILE A 248 30.26 -6.62 -13.01
N ASN A 249 28.99 -6.61 -13.40
CA ASN A 249 28.37 -7.68 -14.21
C ASN A 249 28.66 -9.10 -13.68
N GLY A 250 28.60 -9.29 -12.36
CA GLY A 250 28.80 -10.60 -11.73
C GLY A 250 30.26 -10.99 -11.45
N ASN A 251 31.24 -10.15 -11.80
CA ASN A 251 32.67 -10.43 -11.58
C ASN A 251 33.33 -9.32 -10.76
N ASN A 252 34.41 -9.67 -10.05
CA ASN A 252 35.19 -8.72 -9.27
C ASN A 252 36.42 -8.24 -10.06
N TYR A 253 36.58 -6.93 -10.15
CA TYR A 253 37.70 -6.28 -10.82
C TYR A 253 38.42 -5.34 -9.88
N ALA A 254 39.74 -5.24 -9.99
CA ALA A 254 40.51 -4.28 -9.21
C ALA A 254 41.59 -3.61 -10.05
N GLU A 255 41.80 -2.33 -9.81
CA GLU A 255 42.91 -1.62 -10.42
C GLU A 255 44.20 -1.93 -9.68
N VAL A 256 45.26 -2.22 -10.41
CA VAL A 256 46.57 -2.58 -9.86
C VAL A 256 47.69 -1.91 -10.63
N GLU A 257 48.82 -1.69 -9.96
CA GLU A 257 50.01 -1.12 -10.57
C GLU A 257 51.12 -2.18 -10.72
N VAL A 258 51.73 -2.20 -11.90
CA VAL A 258 52.94 -2.96 -12.20
C VAL A 258 53.98 -2.02 -12.79
N ALA A 259 55.08 -1.80 -12.06
CA ALA A 259 56.21 -0.98 -12.49
C ALA A 259 55.81 0.46 -12.93
N GLY A 260 54.93 1.11 -12.17
CA GLY A 260 54.48 2.48 -12.43
C GLY A 260 53.44 2.61 -13.55
N LYS A 261 52.83 1.50 -13.98
CA LYS A 261 51.75 1.47 -14.98
C LYS A 261 50.52 0.78 -14.43
N ARG A 262 49.35 1.30 -14.81
CA ARG A 262 48.03 0.90 -14.31
C ARG A 262 47.40 -0.14 -15.23
N GLY A 263 46.83 -1.18 -14.63
CA GLY A 263 46.06 -2.23 -15.28
C GLY A 263 44.84 -2.61 -14.44
N VAL A 264 43.99 -3.49 -14.97
CA VAL A 264 42.83 -4.03 -14.26
C VAL A 264 42.97 -5.54 -14.16
N LEU A 265 42.89 -6.03 -12.92
CA LEU A 265 42.83 -7.42 -12.55
C LEU A 265 41.37 -7.90 -12.60
N HIS A 266 41.12 -8.99 -13.32
CA HIS A 266 39.92 -9.80 -13.11
C HIS A 266 40.23 -10.81 -12.01
N MET A 267 39.60 -10.65 -10.85
CA MET A 267 39.98 -11.37 -9.64
C MET A 267 39.68 -12.87 -9.73
N ASP A 268 38.49 -13.23 -10.25
CA ASP A 268 38.09 -14.64 -10.37
C ASP A 268 38.97 -15.41 -11.37
N ALA A 269 39.35 -14.75 -12.47
CA ALA A 269 40.28 -15.30 -13.46
C ALA A 269 41.75 -15.20 -13.04
N LYS A 270 42.05 -14.49 -11.94
CA LYS A 270 43.40 -14.23 -11.41
C LYS A 270 44.40 -13.71 -12.45
N GLN A 271 43.92 -12.89 -13.40
CA GLN A 271 44.73 -12.34 -14.49
C GLN A 271 44.31 -10.91 -14.83
N LEU A 272 45.24 -10.13 -15.40
CA LEU A 272 44.92 -8.80 -15.89
C LEU A 272 43.98 -8.88 -17.10
N SER A 273 42.76 -8.35 -16.97
CA SER A 273 41.86 -8.11 -18.10
C SER A 273 42.30 -6.90 -18.91
N ILE A 274 42.83 -5.87 -18.25
CA ILE A 274 43.50 -4.73 -18.88
C ILE A 274 44.99 -4.78 -18.50
N PRO A 275 45.90 -4.89 -19.48
CA PRO A 275 47.33 -4.95 -19.19
C PRO A 275 47.83 -3.66 -18.53
N ALA A 276 48.80 -3.80 -17.62
CA ALA A 276 49.42 -2.69 -16.90
C ALA A 276 50.37 -1.87 -17.79
N ILE A 277 49.82 -1.13 -18.75
CA ILE A 277 50.56 -0.31 -19.72
C ILE A 277 50.10 1.16 -19.78
N TYR A 278 49.08 1.50 -19.01
CA TYR A 278 48.45 2.83 -19.00
C TYR A 278 49.05 3.71 -17.92
N ASP A 279 49.07 5.02 -18.16
CA ASP A 279 49.54 6.01 -17.18
C ASP A 279 48.51 6.21 -16.07
N GLU A 280 47.23 6.06 -16.39
CA GLU A 280 46.10 6.27 -15.49
C GLU A 280 44.87 5.53 -16.02
N LEU A 281 44.04 5.03 -15.12
CA LEU A 281 42.73 4.47 -15.42
C LEU A 281 41.68 5.20 -14.58
N ASP A 282 40.62 5.68 -15.23
CA ASP A 282 39.52 6.37 -14.55
C ASP A 282 38.19 5.68 -14.86
N TRP A 283 37.53 5.20 -13.82
CA TRP A 283 36.31 4.40 -13.92
C TRP A 283 35.09 5.30 -14.15
N ILE A 284 34.34 5.00 -15.20
CA ILE A 284 33.06 5.59 -15.55
C ILE A 284 31.92 4.65 -15.09
N ALA A 285 30.67 5.01 -15.35
CA ALA A 285 29.49 4.20 -15.10
C ALA A 285 29.54 2.84 -15.80
N TYR A 286 28.89 1.83 -15.20
CA TYR A 286 28.67 0.48 -15.76
C TYR A 286 29.93 -0.31 -16.12
N GLY A 287 31.06 -0.05 -15.45
CA GLY A 287 32.30 -0.80 -15.66
C GLY A 287 33.08 -0.41 -16.90
N PHE A 288 32.88 0.82 -17.40
CA PHE A 288 33.70 1.40 -18.47
C PHE A 288 34.83 2.24 -17.88
N ILE A 289 35.96 2.32 -18.57
CA ILE A 289 37.19 2.89 -18.04
C ILE A 289 37.86 3.76 -19.10
N ASN A 290 38.10 5.03 -18.75
CA ASN A 290 39.03 5.90 -19.48
C ASN A 290 40.45 5.41 -19.22
N ALA A 291 41.14 4.95 -20.26
CA ALA A 291 42.52 4.55 -20.17
C ALA A 291 43.42 5.59 -20.83
N ARG A 292 44.28 6.25 -20.02
CA ARG A 292 45.18 7.30 -20.50
C ARG A 292 46.54 6.73 -20.86
N GLN A 293 47.02 7.07 -22.05
CA GLN A 293 48.38 6.77 -22.50
C GLN A 293 48.96 8.02 -23.18
N GLY A 294 49.97 8.63 -22.56
CA GLY A 294 50.46 9.96 -22.93
C GLY A 294 49.39 11.04 -22.73
N ASP A 295 49.15 11.84 -23.76
CA ASP A 295 48.19 12.96 -23.77
C ASP A 295 46.81 12.56 -24.33
N SER A 296 46.48 11.26 -24.38
CA SER A 296 45.23 10.80 -24.98
C SER A 296 44.59 9.65 -24.20
N HIS A 297 43.27 9.59 -24.31
CA HIS A 297 42.38 8.65 -23.65
C HIS A 297 41.70 7.77 -24.69
N ILE A 298 41.54 6.49 -24.37
CA ILE A 298 40.65 5.55 -25.05
C ILE A 298 39.64 5.02 -24.04
N LEU A 299 38.55 4.39 -24.51
CA LEU A 299 37.55 3.80 -23.63
C LEU A 299 37.58 2.27 -23.70
N LEU A 300 37.71 1.63 -22.53
CA LEU A 300 37.72 0.18 -22.35
C LEU A 300 36.51 -0.26 -21.50
N SER A 301 36.12 -1.54 -21.60
CA SER A 301 35.32 -2.19 -20.55
C SER A 301 36.22 -2.84 -19.51
N ALA A 302 35.69 -3.17 -18.33
CA ALA A 302 36.42 -3.87 -17.27
C ALA A 302 37.03 -5.22 -17.73
N GLU A 303 36.38 -5.90 -18.69
CA GLU A 303 36.86 -7.12 -19.34
C GLU A 303 38.03 -6.87 -20.32
N GLY A 304 38.43 -5.61 -20.52
CA GLY A 304 39.49 -5.22 -21.45
C GLY A 304 39.05 -5.09 -22.91
N ARG A 305 37.73 -5.05 -23.19
CA ARG A 305 37.24 -4.80 -24.54
C ARG A 305 37.46 -3.34 -24.92
N LEU A 306 38.01 -3.09 -26.10
CA LEU A 306 38.09 -1.74 -26.66
C LEU A 306 36.70 -1.27 -27.11
N ILE A 307 36.19 -0.23 -26.46
CA ILE A 307 34.88 0.37 -26.73
C ILE A 307 35.04 1.55 -27.66
N ILE A 308 35.86 2.54 -27.29
CA ILE A 308 36.20 3.66 -28.17
C ILE A 308 37.71 3.64 -28.41
N SER A 309 38.09 3.34 -29.66
CA SER A 309 39.49 3.26 -30.09
C SER A 309 40.06 4.58 -30.60
N ASP A 310 39.23 5.56 -30.96
CA ASP A 310 39.66 6.89 -31.43
C ASP A 310 40.22 7.69 -30.24
N PRO A 311 41.54 7.96 -30.16
CA PRO A 311 42.12 8.62 -28.99
C PRO A 311 41.62 10.06 -28.85
N ALA A 312 41.24 10.43 -27.63
CA ALA A 312 40.75 11.76 -27.30
C ALA A 312 41.68 12.48 -26.31
N PRO A 313 41.98 13.78 -26.52
CA PRO A 313 42.82 14.53 -25.58
C PRO A 313 42.13 14.73 -24.23
N GLU A 314 40.80 14.88 -24.24
CA GLU A 314 39.97 14.97 -23.03
C GLU A 314 39.35 13.60 -22.73
N PRO A 315 39.13 13.25 -21.45
CA PRO A 315 38.49 11.99 -21.07
C PRO A 315 37.06 11.89 -21.60
N PHE A 316 36.60 10.67 -21.83
CA PHE A 316 35.19 10.41 -22.13
C PHE A 316 34.35 10.55 -20.87
N MET A 317 33.14 11.07 -21.04
CA MET A 317 32.14 11.21 -19.99
C MET A 317 30.90 10.38 -20.37
N TYR A 318 30.06 10.10 -19.39
CA TYR A 318 28.78 9.41 -19.57
C TYR A 318 27.61 10.37 -19.31
N ASP A 319 26.57 10.34 -20.15
CA ASP A 319 25.33 11.10 -19.94
C ASP A 319 24.14 10.23 -19.53
N TYR A 320 23.09 10.86 -18.99
CA TYR A 320 21.86 10.18 -18.55
C TYR A 320 21.06 9.51 -19.67
N ASN A 321 21.42 9.76 -20.94
CA ASN A 321 20.81 9.13 -22.11
C ASN A 321 21.55 7.84 -22.54
N LYS A 322 22.40 7.30 -21.67
CA LYS A 322 23.21 6.10 -21.91
C LYS A 322 24.16 6.27 -23.10
N LEU A 323 24.76 7.44 -23.22
CA LEU A 323 25.77 7.74 -24.23
C LEU A 323 27.11 8.11 -23.57
N PHE A 324 28.19 7.74 -24.24
CA PHE A 324 29.49 8.32 -23.98
C PHE A 324 29.68 9.57 -24.84
N TYR A 325 30.40 10.55 -24.30
CA TYR A 325 30.79 11.71 -25.07
C TYR A 325 32.13 12.27 -24.67
N ASN A 326 32.79 12.98 -25.59
CA ASN A 326 33.90 13.85 -25.25
C ASN A 326 33.73 15.21 -25.94
N GLN A 327 34.16 16.27 -25.26
CA GLN A 327 34.02 17.63 -25.79
C GLN A 327 35.07 17.88 -26.87
N GLN A 328 34.65 18.48 -27.98
CA GLN A 328 35.57 18.91 -29.02
C GLN A 328 36.25 20.22 -28.60
N LYS A 329 37.58 20.16 -28.47
CA LYS A 329 38.44 21.26 -28.01
C LYS A 329 38.10 22.59 -28.70
N GLY A 330 37.88 23.63 -27.89
CA GLY A 330 37.56 24.98 -28.36
C GLY A 330 36.12 25.17 -28.85
N THR A 331 35.23 24.19 -28.65
CA THR A 331 33.81 24.28 -29.05
C THR A 331 32.89 23.75 -27.95
N ILE A 332 31.59 24.08 -28.02
CA ILE A 332 30.55 23.48 -27.18
C ILE A 332 30.00 22.16 -27.75
N LYS A 333 30.61 21.64 -28.82
CA LYS A 333 30.17 20.40 -29.46
C LYS A 333 30.75 19.19 -28.75
N ARG A 334 29.99 18.11 -28.73
CA ARG A 334 30.36 16.82 -28.16
C ARG A 334 30.31 15.75 -29.24
N LYS A 335 31.35 14.93 -29.32
CA LYS A 335 31.30 13.68 -30.08
C LYS A 335 30.54 12.67 -29.23
N TYR A 336 29.47 12.09 -29.74
CA TYR A 336 28.63 11.12 -29.02
C TYR A 336 28.84 9.71 -29.53
N TYR A 337 28.84 8.75 -28.60
CA TYR A 337 29.02 7.33 -28.86
C TYR A 337 28.01 6.54 -28.03
N ARG A 338 27.49 5.46 -28.58
CA ARG A 338 26.70 4.48 -27.82
C ARG A 338 27.59 3.70 -26.86
N MET A 339 26.97 3.02 -25.90
CA MET A 339 27.69 2.17 -24.92
C MET A 339 28.52 1.04 -25.56
N ASP A 340 28.21 0.64 -26.80
CA ASP A 340 29.00 -0.33 -27.56
C ASP A 340 30.13 0.32 -28.38
N GLY A 341 30.35 1.62 -28.22
CA GLY A 341 31.39 2.38 -28.93
C GLY A 341 30.98 2.95 -30.27
N GLN A 342 29.76 2.65 -30.76
CA GLN A 342 29.31 3.15 -32.06
C GLN A 342 29.22 4.67 -32.04
N TYR A 343 29.99 5.32 -32.92
CA TYR A 343 29.97 6.77 -33.09
C TYR A 343 28.64 7.20 -33.73
N LEU A 344 27.95 8.15 -33.10
CA LEU A 344 26.67 8.70 -33.56
C LEU A 344 26.82 10.03 -34.29
N GLY A 345 27.92 10.76 -34.05
CA GLY A 345 28.15 12.07 -34.65
C GLY A 345 28.60 13.12 -33.64
N THR A 346 28.67 14.37 -34.10
CA THR A 346 29.09 15.52 -33.29
C THR A 346 27.93 16.50 -33.16
N PHE A 347 27.40 16.66 -31.95
CA PHE A 347 26.19 17.44 -31.69
C PHE A 347 26.38 18.43 -30.54
N LEU A 348 25.43 19.34 -30.36
CA LEU A 348 25.41 20.23 -29.19
C LEU A 348 24.97 19.44 -27.95
N GLU A 349 25.45 19.86 -26.78
CA GLU A 349 24.93 19.35 -25.51
C GLU A 349 23.40 19.43 -25.45
N GLY A 350 22.77 18.34 -24.99
CA GLY A 350 21.33 18.23 -24.82
C GLY A 350 20.50 18.19 -26.11
N SER A 351 21.15 18.10 -27.28
CA SER A 351 20.45 18.07 -28.56
C SER A 351 20.04 16.66 -29.01
N LEU A 352 20.61 15.60 -28.43
CA LEU A 352 20.37 14.22 -28.82
C LEU A 352 19.55 13.50 -27.73
N GLU A 353 18.45 12.87 -28.11
CA GLU A 353 17.58 12.11 -27.20
C GLU A 353 17.34 10.69 -27.71
N PRO A 354 17.26 9.69 -26.81
CA PRO A 354 17.03 8.31 -27.19
C PRO A 354 15.60 8.08 -27.70
N LEU A 355 15.48 7.16 -28.63
CA LEU A 355 14.25 6.53 -29.09
C LEU A 355 14.35 5.01 -28.85
N ALA A 356 13.25 4.29 -29.05
CA ALA A 356 13.25 2.83 -28.98
C ALA A 356 14.24 2.21 -29.98
N ASN A 357 14.65 0.97 -29.70
CA ASN A 357 15.59 0.21 -30.55
C ASN A 357 16.92 0.89 -30.84
N ARG A 358 17.41 1.71 -29.88
CA ARG A 358 18.72 2.40 -29.95
C ARG A 358 18.79 3.45 -31.06
N TYR A 359 17.65 3.88 -31.59
CA TYR A 359 17.57 5.07 -32.41
C TYR A 359 17.70 6.30 -31.53
N PHE A 360 18.00 7.43 -32.16
CA PHE A 360 18.04 8.74 -31.48
C PHE A 360 17.37 9.77 -32.36
N TRP A 361 16.85 10.85 -31.77
CA TRP A 361 16.44 12.02 -32.53
C TRP A 361 17.19 13.26 -32.07
N ILE A 362 17.41 14.15 -33.02
CA ILE A 362 18.07 15.42 -32.81
C ILE A 362 17.00 16.49 -32.65
N LYS A 363 16.98 17.13 -31.49
CA LYS A 363 16.12 18.29 -31.22
C LYS A 363 16.56 19.49 -32.06
N PRO A 364 15.60 20.31 -32.54
CA PRO A 364 15.92 21.57 -33.21
C PRO A 364 16.82 22.45 -32.35
N ASN A 365 17.88 22.97 -32.94
CA ASN A 365 18.86 23.85 -32.30
C ASN A 365 19.49 24.80 -33.32
N LYS A 366 20.44 25.64 -32.88
CA LYS A 366 21.08 26.66 -33.74
C LYS A 366 21.85 26.09 -34.93
N LEU A 367 22.33 24.85 -34.86
CA LEU A 367 23.07 24.19 -35.94
C LEU A 367 22.18 23.26 -36.77
N GLN A 368 21.07 22.80 -36.20
CA GLN A 368 20.13 21.88 -36.82
C GLN A 368 18.70 22.41 -36.62
N PRO A 369 18.18 23.23 -37.56
CA PRO A 369 16.92 23.95 -37.35
C PRO A 369 15.68 23.05 -37.39
N LYS A 370 15.80 21.83 -37.89
CA LYS A 370 14.73 20.83 -37.97
C LYS A 370 15.15 19.52 -37.33
N ILE A 371 14.16 18.69 -37.00
CA ILE A 371 14.38 17.38 -36.42
C ILE A 371 15.07 16.46 -37.44
N ALA A 372 15.96 15.60 -36.95
CA ALA A 372 16.42 14.42 -37.67
C ALA A 372 16.38 13.19 -36.76
N VAL A 373 16.29 12.01 -37.35
CA VAL A 373 16.36 10.72 -36.68
C VAL A 373 17.63 10.02 -37.11
N ILE A 374 18.37 9.49 -36.13
CA ILE A 374 19.62 8.75 -36.33
C ILE A 374 19.36 7.28 -36.04
N GLN A 375 19.86 6.44 -36.93
CA GLN A 375 19.87 4.99 -36.80
C GLN A 375 20.88 4.52 -35.74
N PRO A 376 20.77 3.27 -35.24
CA PRO A 376 21.70 2.72 -34.25
C PRO A 376 23.17 2.66 -34.70
N ASP A 377 23.43 2.73 -36.01
CA ASP A 377 24.75 2.74 -36.64
C ASP A 377 25.33 4.17 -36.83
N GLY A 378 24.60 5.20 -36.40
CA GLY A 378 25.00 6.61 -36.54
C GLY A 378 24.62 7.26 -37.86
N ASN A 379 24.04 6.53 -38.82
CA ASN A 379 23.54 7.12 -40.06
C ASN A 379 22.24 7.89 -39.81
N ILE A 380 22.03 8.96 -40.57
CA ILE A 380 20.76 9.69 -40.53
C ILE A 380 19.70 8.85 -41.25
N LEU A 381 18.67 8.42 -40.52
CA LEU A 381 17.47 7.77 -41.10
C LEU A 381 16.72 8.78 -41.97
N ASP A 382 16.40 9.92 -41.36
CA ASP A 382 15.66 10.99 -42.02
C ASP A 382 15.95 12.35 -41.35
N GLU A 383 15.88 13.41 -42.13
CA GLU A 383 16.12 14.79 -41.69
C GLU A 383 15.10 15.77 -42.26
N GLY A 384 15.09 16.99 -41.73
CA GLY A 384 14.13 18.02 -42.17
C GLY A 384 12.71 17.75 -41.67
N ILE A 385 12.57 16.98 -40.59
CA ILE A 385 11.31 16.63 -39.94
C ILE A 385 10.76 17.88 -39.22
N ASP A 386 9.48 18.18 -39.47
CA ASP A 386 8.78 19.34 -38.92
C ASP A 386 8.29 19.08 -37.49
N ARG A 387 7.83 17.87 -37.20
CA ARG A 387 7.36 17.43 -35.88
C ARG A 387 7.54 15.92 -35.74
N ILE A 388 7.87 15.45 -34.54
CA ILE A 388 7.90 14.01 -34.19
C ILE A 388 6.99 13.76 -32.99
N ILE A 389 6.33 12.61 -32.96
CA ILE A 389 5.58 12.06 -31.84
C ILE A 389 6.41 10.90 -31.31
N VAL A 390 6.92 11.06 -30.10
CA VAL A 390 7.66 10.05 -29.35
C VAL A 390 6.80 9.71 -28.14
N LEU A 391 6.41 8.43 -28.03
CA LEU A 391 5.55 7.94 -26.96
C LEU A 391 6.30 6.89 -26.14
N ASP A 392 6.12 6.93 -24.84
CA ASP A 392 6.82 6.02 -23.94
C ASP A 392 6.35 4.57 -24.12
N GLY A 393 7.32 3.66 -24.19
CA GLY A 393 7.12 2.23 -24.47
C GLY A 393 6.72 1.88 -25.92
N TYR A 394 6.67 2.84 -26.85
CA TYR A 394 6.36 2.55 -28.26
C TYR A 394 7.60 2.10 -29.03
N GLN A 395 7.43 1.11 -29.90
CA GLN A 395 8.46 0.64 -30.84
C GLN A 395 8.39 1.35 -32.20
N SER A 396 7.47 2.31 -32.35
CA SER A 396 7.25 3.09 -33.56
C SER A 396 7.17 4.58 -33.26
N ILE A 397 7.56 5.40 -34.23
CA ILE A 397 7.43 6.85 -34.18
C ILE A 397 6.52 7.32 -35.31
N ALA A 398 5.78 8.40 -35.05
CA ALA A 398 5.08 9.13 -36.09
C ALA A 398 5.75 10.48 -36.27
N TYR A 399 6.06 10.88 -37.50
CA TYR A 399 6.63 12.20 -37.74
C TYR A 399 6.06 12.88 -38.97
N LEU A 400 5.95 14.20 -38.88
CA LEU A 400 5.44 15.11 -39.90
C LEU A 400 6.63 15.66 -40.70
N LYS A 401 6.60 15.46 -42.02
CA LYS A 401 7.58 16.02 -42.93
C LYS A 401 6.88 16.46 -44.22
N ASN A 402 7.18 17.66 -44.70
CA ASN A 402 6.58 18.22 -45.92
C ASN A 402 5.03 18.20 -45.89
N LYS A 403 4.45 18.52 -44.73
CA LYS A 403 2.99 18.51 -44.47
C LYS A 403 2.33 17.13 -44.56
N ARG A 404 3.09 16.03 -44.54
CA ARG A 404 2.54 14.67 -44.49
C ARG A 404 3.08 13.91 -43.30
N TRP A 405 2.20 13.18 -42.62
CA TRP A 405 2.61 12.28 -41.54
C TRP A 405 3.06 10.94 -42.10
N GLN A 406 4.07 10.37 -41.44
CA GLN A 406 4.60 9.05 -41.71
C GLN A 406 4.73 8.30 -40.38
N ILE A 407 4.57 6.98 -40.41
CA ILE A 407 4.79 6.11 -39.26
C ILE A 407 5.90 5.13 -39.59
N TYR A 408 6.91 5.07 -38.74
CA TYR A 408 8.09 4.24 -38.90
C TYR A 408 8.23 3.30 -37.71
N SER A 409 8.39 2.00 -37.98
CA SER A 409 8.70 1.00 -36.94
C SER A 409 10.20 1.03 -36.69
N LEU A 410 10.60 1.47 -35.49
CA LEU A 410 12.00 1.48 -35.06
C LEU A 410 12.53 0.06 -34.84
N GLU A 411 11.65 -0.87 -34.47
CA GLU A 411 12.00 -2.29 -34.25
C GLU A 411 12.29 -3.00 -35.57
N GLN A 412 11.40 -2.84 -36.55
CA GLN A 412 11.51 -3.55 -37.81
C GLN A 412 12.32 -2.80 -38.87
N GLY A 413 12.65 -1.52 -38.62
CA GLY A 413 13.43 -0.71 -39.54
C GLY A 413 12.70 -0.41 -40.85
N VAL A 414 11.36 -0.32 -40.82
CA VAL A 414 10.52 -0.12 -42.01
C VAL A 414 9.50 0.98 -41.80
N PHE A 415 9.23 1.73 -42.88
CA PHE A 415 8.07 2.60 -42.95
C PHE A 415 6.80 1.77 -43.00
N ARG A 416 5.93 1.99 -42.02
CA ARG A 416 4.62 1.35 -41.92
C ARG A 416 3.57 2.06 -42.74
N LEU A 417 3.57 3.39 -42.62
CA LEU A 417 2.72 4.27 -43.42
C LEU A 417 3.61 5.37 -44.00
N MET A 418 3.89 5.25 -45.30
CA MET A 418 4.61 6.22 -46.12
C MET A 418 3.84 6.42 -47.42
N ASP A 419 3.84 7.63 -47.95
CA ASP A 419 3.11 8.05 -49.16
C ASP A 419 1.57 7.99 -49.12
N SER A 420 1.00 7.43 -48.06
CA SER A 420 -0.41 7.59 -47.71
C SER A 420 -0.73 9.08 -47.49
N LEU A 421 -1.89 9.54 -47.99
CA LEU A 421 -2.40 10.91 -47.80
C LEU A 421 -2.84 11.14 -46.34
N ILE A 422 -1.91 11.01 -45.40
CA ILE A 422 -2.16 11.19 -43.97
C ILE A 422 -1.96 12.65 -43.63
N ASP A 423 -3.05 13.27 -43.20
CA ASP A 423 -3.11 14.67 -42.83
C ASP A 423 -2.85 14.85 -41.32
N LYS A 424 -3.14 13.83 -40.51
CA LYS A 424 -3.03 13.89 -39.05
C LYS A 424 -2.69 12.54 -38.42
N VAL A 425 -1.82 12.56 -37.42
CA VAL A 425 -1.69 11.50 -36.41
C VAL A 425 -2.03 12.11 -35.05
N ALA A 426 -3.00 11.52 -34.34
CA ALA A 426 -3.41 11.99 -33.02
C ALA A 426 -2.70 11.21 -31.92
N VAL A 427 -2.35 11.94 -30.85
CA VAL A 427 -1.90 11.37 -29.58
C VAL A 427 -3.14 11.28 -28.70
N ASP A 428 -3.41 10.09 -28.19
CA ASP A 428 -4.62 9.78 -27.44
C ASP A 428 -4.27 8.88 -26.24
N SER A 429 -5.08 8.89 -25.18
CA SER A 429 -4.87 8.17 -23.91
C SER A 429 -4.85 6.65 -24.09
N ILE A 430 -5.35 6.13 -25.22
CA ILE A 430 -5.23 4.70 -25.58
C ILE A 430 -3.79 4.17 -25.47
N GLN A 431 -2.78 5.04 -25.64
CA GLN A 431 -1.37 4.71 -25.51
C GLN A 431 -0.94 4.19 -24.12
N GLN A 432 -1.77 4.41 -23.09
CA GLN A 432 -1.56 3.85 -21.75
C GLN A 432 -1.92 2.36 -21.70
N TYR A 433 -2.85 1.92 -22.55
CA TYR A 433 -3.40 0.57 -22.57
C TYR A 433 -2.87 -0.26 -23.75
N ARG A 434 -2.64 0.38 -24.90
CA ARG A 434 -2.23 -0.26 -26.15
C ARG A 434 -1.11 0.52 -26.82
N LYS A 435 0.10 -0.03 -26.73
CA LYS A 435 1.30 0.51 -27.38
C LYS A 435 1.24 0.31 -28.90
N ASP A 436 1.91 1.20 -29.63
CA ASP A 436 2.00 1.21 -31.09
C ASP A 436 0.67 1.34 -31.86
N ILE A 437 -0.42 1.67 -31.16
CA ILE A 437 -1.70 2.04 -31.80
C ILE A 437 -1.71 3.55 -32.04
N PHE A 438 -2.02 3.94 -33.28
CA PHE A 438 -2.15 5.33 -33.70
C PHE A 438 -3.55 5.60 -34.29
N VAL A 439 -4.14 6.73 -33.89
CA VAL A 439 -5.31 7.27 -34.58
C VAL A 439 -4.83 8.14 -35.74
N VAL A 440 -5.16 7.73 -36.96
CA VAL A 440 -4.66 8.32 -38.20
C VAL A 440 -5.83 8.97 -38.94
N GLY A 441 -5.64 10.20 -39.41
CA GLY A 441 -6.63 10.95 -40.19
C GLY A 441 -6.13 11.28 -41.58
N CYS A 442 -7.01 11.12 -42.56
CA CYS A 442 -6.80 11.46 -43.97
C CYS A 442 -8.06 12.11 -44.57
N ALA A 443 -8.00 12.48 -45.86
CA ALA A 443 -9.15 12.99 -46.61
C ALA A 443 -10.37 12.06 -46.63
N GLN A 444 -10.18 10.76 -46.38
CA GLN A 444 -11.26 9.78 -46.28
C GLN A 444 -11.81 9.64 -44.86
N GLY A 445 -11.36 10.39 -43.85
CA GLY A 445 -11.81 10.27 -42.46
C GLY A 445 -10.72 9.76 -41.52
N GLN A 446 -11.09 9.21 -40.37
CA GLN A 446 -10.16 8.67 -39.38
C GLN A 446 -10.15 7.14 -39.31
N GLY A 447 -9.00 6.56 -39.01
CA GLY A 447 -8.80 5.13 -38.79
C GLY A 447 -7.87 4.86 -37.60
N ILE A 448 -7.75 3.58 -37.23
CA ILE A 448 -6.89 3.09 -36.15
C ILE A 448 -5.87 2.13 -36.77
N TYR A 449 -4.60 2.45 -36.60
CA TYR A 449 -3.49 1.72 -37.19
C TYR A 449 -2.62 1.08 -36.10
N ASP A 450 -2.36 -0.22 -36.23
CA ASP A 450 -1.40 -0.95 -35.39
C ASP A 450 -0.03 -0.92 -36.09
N ALA A 451 0.85 -0.04 -35.61
CA ALA A 451 2.18 0.13 -36.19
C ALA A 451 3.12 -1.03 -35.86
N HIS A 452 2.88 -1.76 -34.77
CA HIS A 452 3.68 -2.92 -34.43
C HIS A 452 3.42 -4.06 -35.41
N ARG A 453 2.15 -4.32 -35.76
CA ARG A 453 1.76 -5.34 -36.75
C ARG A 453 1.81 -4.85 -38.20
N GLY A 454 1.72 -3.54 -38.41
CA GLY A 454 1.69 -2.92 -39.73
C GLY A 454 0.34 -3.03 -40.44
N GLU A 455 -0.77 -3.11 -39.69
CA GLU A 455 -2.12 -3.32 -40.23
C GLU A 455 -3.12 -2.27 -39.72
N TRP A 456 -4.18 -2.04 -40.49
CA TRP A 456 -5.32 -1.25 -40.05
C TRP A 456 -6.21 -2.12 -39.15
N LEU A 457 -6.37 -1.73 -37.89
CA LEU A 457 -7.42 -2.30 -37.03
C LEU A 457 -8.79 -1.74 -37.47
N LEU A 458 -8.81 -0.47 -37.84
CA LEU A 458 -9.97 0.18 -38.43
C LEU A 458 -9.52 1.08 -39.58
N GLU A 459 -9.92 0.76 -40.81
CA GLU A 459 -9.57 1.57 -41.97
C GLU A 459 -10.20 2.99 -41.89
N PRO A 460 -9.53 4.02 -42.44
CA PRO A 460 -10.13 5.33 -42.60
C PRO A 460 -11.37 5.27 -43.49
N ALA A 461 -12.48 5.78 -42.99
CA ALA A 461 -13.74 5.81 -43.74
C ALA A 461 -14.45 7.16 -43.53
N ILE A 462 -15.20 7.61 -44.55
CA ILE A 462 -15.83 8.95 -44.55
C ILE A 462 -16.78 9.08 -43.36
N ASP A 463 -17.36 7.95 -42.95
CA ASP A 463 -18.24 7.84 -41.81
C ASP A 463 -17.51 7.96 -40.47
N HIS A 464 -16.19 7.72 -40.39
CA HIS A 464 -15.40 7.87 -39.17
C HIS A 464 -14.95 9.33 -39.00
N GLN A 465 -15.87 10.21 -38.59
CA GLN A 465 -15.64 11.65 -38.48
C GLN A 465 -14.64 12.00 -37.36
N LYS A 466 -14.71 11.28 -36.25
CA LYS A 466 -13.80 11.44 -35.11
C LYS A 466 -13.62 10.12 -34.37
N ILE A 467 -12.40 9.76 -34.02
CA ILE A 467 -12.04 8.62 -33.18
C ILE A 467 -11.29 9.17 -31.97
N GLU A 468 -11.74 8.79 -30.77
CA GLU A 468 -11.11 9.18 -29.51
C GLU A 468 -11.17 8.04 -28.49
N HIS A 469 -10.24 8.00 -27.56
CA HIS A 469 -10.30 7.03 -26.46
C HIS A 469 -11.54 7.25 -25.61
N CYS A 470 -12.13 6.15 -25.16
CA CYS A 470 -13.26 6.16 -24.26
C CYS A 470 -12.85 5.62 -22.89
N PHE A 471 -12.38 4.36 -22.85
CA PHE A 471 -12.01 3.70 -21.62
C PHE A 471 -11.21 2.41 -21.92
N LEU A 472 -10.14 2.11 -21.18
CA LEU A 472 -9.26 0.94 -21.39
C LEU A 472 -8.90 0.72 -22.88
N ASP A 473 -9.27 -0.42 -23.45
CA ASP A 473 -9.03 -0.82 -24.84
C ASP A 473 -10.05 -0.24 -25.83
N PHE A 474 -11.01 0.56 -25.38
CA PHE A 474 -12.14 1.03 -26.19
C PHE A 474 -11.92 2.44 -26.74
N MET A 475 -12.10 2.55 -28.05
CA MET A 475 -12.21 3.83 -28.76
C MET A 475 -13.68 4.08 -29.08
N ARG A 476 -14.13 5.34 -29.04
CA ARG A 476 -15.43 5.75 -29.57
C ARG A 476 -15.24 6.41 -30.93
N ILE A 477 -16.07 6.01 -31.89
CA ILE A 477 -16.09 6.51 -33.27
C ILE A 477 -17.37 7.33 -33.42
N HIS A 478 -17.22 8.60 -33.79
CA HIS A 478 -18.31 9.50 -34.15
C HIS A 478 -18.63 9.32 -35.62
N CYS A 479 -19.87 8.96 -35.91
CA CYS A 479 -20.43 8.75 -37.24
C CYS A 479 -21.61 9.71 -37.49
N PRO A 480 -21.97 9.97 -38.77
CA PRO A 480 -23.18 10.73 -39.07
C PRO A 480 -24.46 10.14 -38.46
N ALA A 481 -24.52 8.82 -38.29
CA ALA A 481 -25.66 8.09 -37.76
C ALA A 481 -25.62 7.85 -36.24
N GLY A 482 -24.65 8.42 -35.51
CA GLY A 482 -24.48 8.22 -34.07
C GLY A 482 -23.03 7.89 -33.71
N MET A 483 -22.82 7.05 -32.71
CA MET A 483 -21.50 6.57 -32.27
C MET A 483 -21.39 5.06 -32.34
N ARG A 484 -20.17 4.57 -32.49
CA ARG A 484 -19.80 3.15 -32.37
C ARG A 484 -18.63 3.03 -31.41
N TYR A 485 -18.55 1.99 -30.60
CA TYR A 485 -17.31 1.67 -29.91
C TYR A 485 -16.50 0.68 -30.73
N PHE A 486 -15.18 0.78 -30.58
CA PHE A 486 -14.22 -0.13 -31.18
C PHE A 486 -13.37 -0.73 -30.07
N ASP A 487 -13.49 -2.04 -29.88
CA ASP A 487 -12.62 -2.80 -28.98
C ASP A 487 -11.33 -3.10 -29.73
N THR A 488 -10.27 -2.37 -29.38
CA THR A 488 -8.97 -2.53 -30.03
C THR A 488 -8.35 -3.90 -29.73
N LYS A 489 -8.73 -4.58 -28.63
CA LYS A 489 -8.18 -5.88 -28.22
C LYS A 489 -8.77 -7.01 -29.03
N LEU A 490 -10.08 -6.95 -29.29
CA LEU A 490 -10.78 -7.96 -30.09
C LEU A 490 -10.94 -7.62 -31.56
N ASN A 491 -10.49 -6.43 -31.97
CA ASN A 491 -10.70 -5.90 -33.32
C ASN A 491 -12.18 -5.89 -33.72
N PHE A 492 -13.04 -5.47 -32.78
CA PHE A 492 -14.50 -5.52 -32.92
C PHE A 492 -15.08 -4.11 -32.95
N CYS A 493 -16.01 -3.86 -33.88
CA CYS A 493 -16.73 -2.60 -33.99
C CYS A 493 -18.22 -2.82 -33.75
N SER A 494 -18.78 -2.11 -32.77
CA SER A 494 -20.17 -2.25 -32.35
C SER A 494 -21.16 -1.82 -33.44
N GLU A 495 -22.45 -2.06 -33.22
CA GLU A 495 -23.51 -1.34 -33.93
C GLU A 495 -23.57 0.15 -33.54
N HIS A 496 -24.51 0.90 -34.13
CA HIS A 496 -24.70 2.32 -33.83
C HIS A 496 -25.50 2.52 -32.53
N TYR A 497 -25.03 3.48 -31.74
CA TYR A 497 -25.65 4.03 -30.54
C TYR A 497 -25.82 5.54 -30.73
N ASP A 498 -26.79 6.17 -30.08
CA ASP A 498 -26.92 7.63 -30.13
C ASP A 498 -25.77 8.33 -29.42
N TYR A 499 -25.22 7.67 -28.38
CA TYR A 499 -24.06 8.14 -27.63
C TYR A 499 -23.37 7.01 -26.89
N ILE A 500 -22.06 7.15 -26.68
CA ILE A 500 -21.23 6.22 -25.92
C ILE A 500 -20.36 7.04 -24.97
N CYS A 501 -20.43 6.72 -23.69
CA CYS A 501 -19.58 7.32 -22.67
C CYS A 501 -18.81 6.28 -21.85
N SER A 502 -17.82 6.77 -21.10
CA SER A 502 -17.15 6.00 -20.05
C SER A 502 -18.16 5.44 -19.03
N PRO A 503 -17.83 4.35 -18.32
CA PRO A 503 -18.74 3.77 -17.32
C PRO A 503 -18.91 4.72 -16.13
N PHE A 504 -19.96 4.54 -15.33
CA PHE A 504 -20.06 5.27 -14.05
C PHE A 504 -18.90 4.87 -13.16
N HIS A 505 -18.77 3.57 -12.89
CA HIS A 505 -17.77 3.02 -11.99
C HIS A 505 -16.68 2.27 -12.77
N TYR A 506 -15.42 2.57 -12.45
CA TYR A 506 -14.28 1.85 -13.01
C TYR A 506 -14.24 0.41 -12.47
N PRO A 507 -14.04 -0.61 -13.32
CA PRO A 507 -13.88 -1.99 -12.86
C PRO A 507 -12.64 -2.12 -11.99
N ALA A 508 -12.82 -2.64 -10.77
CA ALA A 508 -11.70 -3.00 -9.89
C ALA A 508 -10.91 -4.18 -10.49
N PRO A 509 -9.59 -4.30 -10.22
CA PRO A 509 -8.77 -5.41 -10.74
C PRO A 509 -9.34 -6.81 -10.39
N GLU A 510 -9.98 -6.92 -9.23
CA GLU A 510 -10.59 -8.15 -8.69
C GLU A 510 -12.04 -8.39 -9.16
N ALA A 511 -12.62 -7.48 -9.94
CA ALA A 511 -14.05 -7.48 -10.22
C ALA A 511 -14.42 -8.62 -11.18
N ILE A 512 -15.25 -9.55 -10.71
CA ILE A 512 -15.85 -10.61 -11.54
C ILE A 512 -16.96 -10.04 -12.45
N SER A 513 -17.49 -8.87 -12.11
CA SER A 513 -18.52 -8.13 -12.84
C SER A 513 -18.30 -6.63 -12.75
N GLY A 514 -18.61 -5.89 -13.80
CA GLY A 514 -18.48 -4.43 -13.82
C GLY A 514 -18.85 -3.86 -15.19
N GLU A 515 -18.84 -2.54 -15.30
CA GLU A 515 -19.20 -1.82 -16.52
C GLU A 515 -17.94 -1.29 -17.22
N LEU A 516 -17.80 -1.59 -18.51
CA LEU A 516 -16.75 -1.09 -19.38
C LEU A 516 -17.18 0.18 -20.11
N LEU A 517 -18.43 0.28 -20.54
CA LEU A 517 -18.96 1.44 -21.27
C LEU A 517 -20.45 1.61 -20.98
N LEU A 518 -20.94 2.84 -21.09
CA LEU A 518 -22.37 3.17 -21.12
C LEU A 518 -22.79 3.54 -22.54
N LEU A 519 -23.90 2.95 -22.98
CA LEU A 519 -24.38 3.00 -24.36
C LEU A 519 -25.83 3.48 -24.38
N PHE A 520 -26.14 4.48 -25.19
CA PHE A 520 -27.47 5.06 -25.30
C PHE A 520 -28.08 4.72 -26.66
N LYS A 521 -29.30 4.19 -26.69
CA LYS A 521 -30.00 3.87 -27.95
C LYS A 521 -31.51 4.08 -27.81
N GLY A 522 -32.03 5.05 -28.52
CA GLY A 522 -33.39 5.55 -28.41
C GLY A 522 -33.70 6.02 -27.00
N GLU A 523 -34.61 5.30 -26.34
CA GLU A 523 -35.04 5.59 -24.97
C GLU A 523 -34.40 4.67 -23.93
N LYS A 524 -33.43 3.83 -24.35
CA LYS A 524 -32.80 2.82 -23.50
C LYS A 524 -31.34 3.15 -23.21
N ILE A 525 -30.89 2.75 -22.02
CA ILE A 525 -29.48 2.73 -21.62
C ILE A 525 -29.03 1.28 -21.52
N PHE A 526 -27.81 1.01 -21.96
CA PHE A 526 -27.13 -0.27 -21.79
C PHE A 526 -25.77 -0.02 -21.18
N HIS A 527 -25.21 -1.01 -20.47
CA HIS A 527 -23.78 -1.08 -20.24
C HIS A 527 -23.16 -2.23 -21.02
N LEU A 528 -21.90 -2.06 -21.40
CA LEU A 528 -21.04 -3.16 -21.82
C LEU A 528 -20.38 -3.73 -20.57
N ASP A 529 -20.59 -5.01 -20.25
CA ASP A 529 -19.97 -5.63 -19.07
C ASP A 529 -18.51 -6.06 -19.32
N LEU A 530 -17.81 -6.53 -18.28
CA LEU A 530 -16.44 -7.06 -18.38
C LEU A 530 -16.29 -8.22 -19.38
N ASN A 531 -17.35 -9.00 -19.59
CA ASN A 531 -17.43 -10.11 -20.55
C ASN A 531 -17.81 -9.65 -21.96
N ARG A 532 -17.95 -8.33 -22.18
CA ARG A 532 -18.36 -7.69 -23.45
C ARG A 532 -19.79 -8.04 -23.89
N ASN A 533 -20.65 -8.36 -22.93
CA ASN A 533 -22.08 -8.43 -23.15
C ASN A 533 -22.70 -7.05 -23.04
N VAL A 534 -23.63 -6.74 -23.94
CA VAL A 534 -24.45 -5.53 -23.84
C VAL A 534 -25.68 -5.86 -23.02
N ILE A 535 -25.80 -5.25 -21.84
CA ILE A 535 -26.87 -5.49 -20.88
C ILE A 535 -27.73 -4.23 -20.77
N GLU A 536 -29.03 -4.37 -20.98
CA GLU A 536 -29.98 -3.26 -20.83
C GLU A 536 -30.11 -2.89 -19.36
N ILE A 537 -29.97 -1.59 -19.06
CA ILE A 537 -30.17 -1.05 -17.72
C ILE A 537 -31.66 -0.75 -17.55
N PRO A 538 -32.35 -1.37 -16.58
CA PRO A 538 -33.78 -1.12 -16.36
C PRO A 538 -34.03 0.31 -15.89
N GLU A 539 -35.19 0.86 -16.24
CA GLU A 539 -35.59 2.22 -15.81
C GLU A 539 -35.60 2.39 -14.28
N THR A 540 -35.75 1.29 -13.55
CA THR A 540 -35.69 1.30 -12.08
C THR A 540 -34.36 1.79 -11.55
N ALA A 541 -33.26 1.56 -12.28
CA ALA A 541 -31.92 2.01 -11.92
C ALA A 541 -31.64 3.48 -12.31
N PHE A 542 -32.49 4.13 -13.11
CA PHE A 542 -32.20 5.49 -13.62
C PHE A 542 -32.07 6.52 -12.50
N GLY A 543 -32.81 6.34 -11.40
CA GLY A 543 -32.71 7.22 -10.24
C GLY A 543 -31.35 7.11 -9.55
N HIS A 544 -30.82 5.89 -9.38
CA HIS A 544 -29.47 5.65 -8.88
C HIS A 544 -28.40 6.19 -9.86
N LEU A 545 -28.50 5.90 -11.15
CA LEU A 545 -27.56 6.46 -12.14
C LEU A 545 -27.57 8.00 -12.11
N TYR A 546 -28.74 8.60 -11.87
CA TYR A 546 -28.83 10.04 -11.73
C TYR A 546 -28.10 10.56 -10.49
N THR A 547 -28.12 9.86 -9.36
CA THR A 547 -27.32 10.26 -8.18
C THR A 547 -25.83 10.16 -8.48
N GLU A 548 -25.42 9.16 -9.26
CA GLU A 548 -24.02 8.92 -9.66
C GLU A 548 -23.54 9.75 -10.86
N ARG A 549 -24.38 10.62 -11.45
CA ARG A 549 -24.04 11.49 -12.59
C ARG A 549 -22.74 12.29 -12.45
N TYR A 550 -22.27 12.52 -11.23
CA TYR A 550 -21.04 13.25 -10.95
C TYR A 550 -19.76 12.44 -11.19
N GLN A 551 -19.87 11.12 -11.35
CA GLN A 551 -18.74 10.28 -11.76
C GLN A 551 -18.41 10.45 -13.25
N LEU A 552 -19.41 10.79 -14.08
CA LEU A 552 -19.21 11.21 -15.46
C LEU A 552 -18.67 12.64 -15.54
N GLN A 553 -17.85 12.92 -16.56
CA GLN A 553 -17.25 14.24 -16.75
C GLN A 553 -17.54 14.83 -18.13
N GLY A 554 -17.55 16.17 -18.20
CA GLY A 554 -17.63 16.90 -19.46
C GLY A 554 -18.85 16.55 -20.32
N ARG A 555 -18.60 16.10 -21.56
CA ARG A 555 -19.66 15.80 -22.53
C ARG A 555 -20.49 14.58 -22.14
N ASP A 556 -19.87 13.60 -21.48
CA ASP A 556 -20.50 12.35 -21.08
C ASP A 556 -21.59 12.62 -20.04
N GLN A 557 -21.26 13.41 -19.00
CA GLN A 557 -22.23 13.87 -18.01
C GLN A 557 -23.34 14.70 -18.64
N SER A 558 -22.98 15.63 -19.54
CA SER A 558 -23.94 16.52 -20.19
C SER A 558 -24.98 15.74 -20.99
N TYR A 559 -24.54 14.71 -21.72
CA TYR A 559 -25.43 13.85 -22.49
C TYR A 559 -26.35 13.02 -21.59
N PHE A 560 -25.80 12.37 -20.57
CA PHE A 560 -26.60 11.58 -19.62
C PHE A 560 -27.69 12.43 -18.95
N VAL A 561 -27.36 13.65 -18.51
CA VAL A 561 -28.35 14.55 -17.87
C VAL A 561 -29.47 14.92 -18.85
N GLN A 562 -29.16 15.21 -20.12
CA GLN A 562 -30.16 15.50 -21.14
C GLN A 562 -31.05 14.28 -21.42
N PHE A 563 -30.45 13.09 -21.53
CA PHE A 563 -31.17 11.84 -21.69
C PHE A 563 -32.15 11.62 -20.52
N TYR A 564 -31.68 11.75 -19.28
CA TYR A 564 -32.49 11.58 -18.08
C TYR A 564 -33.64 12.61 -18.02
N GLN A 565 -33.37 13.88 -18.34
CA GLN A 565 -34.41 14.92 -18.40
C GLN A 565 -35.45 14.66 -19.50
N ALA A 566 -35.03 14.10 -20.64
CA ALA A 566 -35.97 13.71 -21.69
C ALA A 566 -36.84 12.54 -21.24
N TRP A 567 -36.26 11.55 -20.55
CA TRP A 567 -37.00 10.44 -19.95
C TRP A 567 -38.02 10.94 -18.92
N THR A 568 -37.62 11.75 -17.92
CA THR A 568 -38.57 12.27 -16.92
C THR A 568 -39.72 13.06 -17.54
N LYS A 569 -39.43 13.86 -18.58
CA LYS A 569 -40.45 14.62 -19.31
C LYS A 569 -41.43 13.73 -20.07
N ARG A 570 -40.96 12.63 -20.68
CA ARG A 570 -41.84 11.67 -21.38
C ARG A 570 -42.67 10.85 -20.42
N THR A 571 -42.07 10.38 -19.32
CA THR A 571 -42.75 9.59 -18.29
C THR A 571 -43.80 10.41 -17.55
N GLY A 572 -43.56 11.71 -17.36
CA GLY A 572 -44.49 12.64 -16.74
C GLY A 572 -44.46 12.59 -15.22
N ASP A 573 -45.49 13.16 -14.60
CA ASP A 573 -45.60 13.21 -13.14
C ASP A 573 -45.66 11.80 -12.54
N GLY A 574 -44.89 11.57 -11.48
CA GLY A 574 -44.81 10.26 -10.82
C GLY A 574 -43.77 9.31 -11.42
N TYR A 575 -42.85 9.78 -12.28
CA TYR A 575 -41.72 8.98 -12.76
C TYR A 575 -40.88 8.33 -11.64
N GLU A 576 -40.94 8.84 -10.41
CA GLU A 576 -40.25 8.22 -9.27
C GLU A 576 -40.87 6.86 -8.87
N GLN A 577 -42.06 6.53 -9.35
CA GLN A 577 -42.65 5.19 -9.23
C GLN A 577 -41.87 4.11 -10.00
N TYR A 578 -40.92 4.48 -10.85
CA TYR A 578 -40.03 3.52 -11.48
C TYR A 578 -38.83 3.18 -10.59
N PHE A 579 -38.38 4.09 -9.73
CA PHE A 579 -37.17 3.88 -8.92
C PHE A 579 -37.29 2.70 -7.97
N ASP A 580 -36.18 2.03 -7.74
CA ASP A 580 -36.03 1.04 -6.68
C ASP A 580 -36.20 1.67 -5.29
N ASN A 581 -36.41 0.82 -4.28
CA ASN A 581 -36.72 1.27 -2.93
C ASN A 581 -35.53 1.96 -2.25
N ASP A 582 -34.30 1.54 -2.55
CA ASP A 582 -33.08 2.10 -1.94
C ASP A 582 -32.83 3.52 -2.44
N THR A 583 -33.00 3.74 -3.74
CA THR A 583 -32.96 5.07 -4.36
C THR A 583 -34.02 5.99 -3.76
N LEU A 584 -35.24 5.50 -3.55
CA LEU A 584 -36.31 6.28 -2.93
C LEU A 584 -35.99 6.62 -1.46
N LEU A 585 -35.42 5.68 -0.71
CA LEU A 585 -34.97 5.88 0.66
C LEU A 585 -33.90 6.97 0.75
N GLU A 586 -32.82 6.84 -0.01
CA GLU A 586 -31.69 7.77 0.05
C GLU A 586 -32.08 9.18 -0.41
N ARG A 587 -32.91 9.29 -1.47
CA ARG A 587 -33.44 10.58 -1.88
C ARG A 587 -34.41 11.16 -0.85
N GLY A 588 -35.23 10.31 -0.22
CA GLY A 588 -36.11 10.69 0.88
C GLY A 588 -35.34 11.28 2.06
N LYS A 589 -34.33 10.56 2.58
CA LYS A 589 -33.43 11.01 3.65
C LYS A 589 -32.78 12.35 3.32
N LYS A 590 -32.28 12.49 2.09
CA LYS A 590 -31.63 13.73 1.64
C LYS A 590 -32.60 14.91 1.61
N LEU A 591 -33.81 14.72 1.08
CA LEU A 591 -34.82 15.77 1.03
C LEU A 591 -35.25 16.20 2.43
N ASP A 592 -35.38 15.24 3.35
CA ASP A 592 -35.70 15.50 4.76
C ASP A 592 -34.61 16.36 5.43
N ALA A 593 -33.34 15.97 5.27
CA ALA A 593 -32.19 16.75 5.77
C ALA A 593 -32.08 18.15 5.13
N GLU A 594 -32.58 18.35 3.91
CA GLU A 594 -32.67 19.65 3.24
C GLU A 594 -33.90 20.48 3.67
N GLY A 595 -34.74 19.98 4.59
CA GLY A 595 -35.98 20.62 5.05
C GLY A 595 -37.15 20.49 4.07
N LYS A 596 -37.02 19.69 3.02
CA LYS A 596 -38.07 19.42 2.01
C LYS A 596 -38.90 18.20 2.41
N VAL A 597 -39.46 18.26 3.61
CA VAL A 597 -40.09 17.12 4.28
C VAL A 597 -41.31 16.60 3.50
N SER A 598 -42.07 17.48 2.84
CA SER A 598 -43.24 17.06 2.04
C SER A 598 -42.84 16.21 0.84
N GLU A 599 -41.78 16.58 0.14
CA GLU A 599 -41.21 15.82 -0.97
C GLU A 599 -40.57 14.52 -0.48
N ALA A 600 -39.89 14.54 0.68
CA ALA A 600 -39.34 13.35 1.32
C ALA A 600 -40.42 12.31 1.60
N ILE A 601 -41.50 12.72 2.30
CA ILE A 601 -42.66 11.86 2.60
C ILE A 601 -43.24 11.28 1.32
N ARG A 602 -43.42 12.11 0.27
CA ARG A 602 -43.96 11.65 -1.02
C ARG A 602 -43.12 10.51 -1.61
N LEU A 603 -41.80 10.65 -1.64
CA LEU A 603 -40.91 9.61 -2.20
C LEU A 603 -40.88 8.35 -1.33
N LEU A 604 -40.70 8.52 -0.03
CA LEU A 604 -40.63 7.40 0.91
C LEU A 604 -41.92 6.58 0.92
N LYS A 605 -43.06 7.25 0.74
CA LYS A 605 -44.36 6.58 0.67
C LYS A 605 -44.48 5.62 -0.50
N ILE A 606 -43.88 5.95 -1.65
CA ILE A 606 -43.85 5.04 -2.81
C ILE A 606 -43.20 3.71 -2.43
N ALA A 607 -42.05 3.73 -1.75
CA ALA A 607 -41.35 2.53 -1.33
C ALA A 607 -42.02 1.85 -0.13
N ALA A 608 -42.56 2.61 0.82
CA ALA A 608 -43.30 2.07 1.97
C ALA A 608 -44.59 1.33 1.54
N ASP A 609 -45.32 1.85 0.55
CA ASP A 609 -46.50 1.22 -0.04
C ASP A 609 -46.15 -0.09 -0.79
N ARG A 610 -44.88 -0.24 -1.22
CA ARG A 610 -44.33 -1.51 -1.76
C ARG A 610 -43.82 -2.46 -0.67
N GLY A 611 -43.92 -2.09 0.60
CA GLY A 611 -43.47 -2.90 1.73
C GLY A 611 -42.02 -2.66 2.15
N SER A 612 -41.34 -1.60 1.70
CA SER A 612 -39.98 -1.29 2.19
C SER A 612 -39.99 -0.96 3.69
N ALA A 613 -39.41 -1.84 4.50
CA ALA A 613 -39.34 -1.67 5.95
C ALA A 613 -38.52 -0.41 6.33
N ASP A 614 -37.41 -0.13 5.64
CA ASP A 614 -36.58 1.06 5.90
C ASP A 614 -37.34 2.36 5.62
N CYS A 615 -38.12 2.41 4.53
CA CYS A 615 -38.92 3.59 4.21
C CYS A 615 -40.10 3.76 5.18
N GLN A 616 -40.71 2.66 5.62
CA GLN A 616 -41.72 2.70 6.69
C GLN A 616 -41.08 3.22 7.98
N TYR A 617 -39.96 2.68 8.41
CA TYR A 617 -39.21 3.18 9.57
C TYR A 617 -38.89 4.67 9.46
N PHE A 618 -38.37 5.12 8.31
CA PHE A 618 -38.01 6.53 8.13
C PHE A 618 -39.22 7.46 8.09
N LEU A 619 -40.35 7.03 7.51
CA LEU A 619 -41.63 7.76 7.64
C LEU A 619 -42.08 7.83 9.09
N GLY A 620 -41.90 6.75 9.85
CA GLY A 620 -42.09 6.72 11.29
C GLY A 620 -41.32 7.84 11.99
N ASN A 621 -40.01 7.93 11.71
CA ASN A 621 -39.14 8.99 12.26
C ASN A 621 -39.68 10.38 11.95
N ILE A 622 -39.96 10.69 10.67
CA ILE A 622 -40.47 12.01 10.24
C ILE A 622 -41.77 12.38 10.99
N TYR A 623 -42.74 11.47 11.03
CA TYR A 623 -44.02 11.77 11.68
C TYR A 623 -43.93 11.88 13.21
N THR A 624 -42.87 11.33 13.82
CA THR A 624 -42.63 11.44 15.27
C THR A 624 -41.69 12.57 15.68
N ASP A 625 -41.05 13.24 14.71
CA ASP A 625 -40.16 14.35 14.96
C ASP A 625 -40.94 15.60 15.43
N ALA A 626 -40.56 16.13 16.59
CA ALA A 626 -41.13 17.35 17.14
C ALA A 626 -40.76 18.60 16.32
N GLY A 627 -39.71 18.54 15.50
CA GLY A 627 -39.32 19.61 14.58
C GLY A 627 -40.16 19.69 13.31
N TYR A 628 -41.00 18.69 13.02
CA TYR A 628 -41.84 18.68 11.83
C TYR A 628 -43.23 19.27 12.13
N ASP A 629 -43.61 20.35 11.44
CA ASP A 629 -44.93 21.01 11.60
C ASP A 629 -46.13 20.06 11.36
N GLY A 630 -45.93 18.97 10.60
CA GLY A 630 -46.93 17.95 10.33
C GLY A 630 -46.85 16.72 11.25
N MET A 631 -46.16 16.83 12.39
CA MET A 631 -46.01 15.77 13.40
C MET A 631 -47.36 15.10 13.69
N ASP A 632 -47.36 13.78 13.61
CA ASP A 632 -48.53 12.93 13.82
C ASP A 632 -48.05 11.61 14.39
N ILE A 633 -47.94 11.55 15.73
CA ILE A 633 -47.42 10.39 16.46
C ILE A 633 -48.20 9.11 16.11
N ALA A 634 -49.52 9.19 15.92
CA ALA A 634 -50.33 8.03 15.56
C ALA A 634 -49.96 7.49 14.17
N LYS A 635 -49.72 8.36 13.19
CA LYS A 635 -49.18 7.94 11.89
C LYS A 635 -47.75 7.41 11.98
N GLY A 636 -46.89 8.06 12.79
CA GLY A 636 -45.52 7.60 12.99
C GLY A 636 -45.47 6.19 13.58
N MET A 637 -46.28 5.94 14.61
CA MET A 637 -46.46 4.60 15.19
C MET A 637 -46.99 3.59 14.18
N PHE A 638 -47.98 3.96 13.37
CA PHE A 638 -48.50 3.08 12.31
C PHE A 638 -47.38 2.61 11.37
N PHE A 639 -46.47 3.51 10.96
CA PHE A 639 -45.35 3.13 10.11
C PHE A 639 -44.29 2.31 10.86
N TYR A 640 -43.99 2.62 12.12
CA TYR A 640 -43.12 1.76 12.94
C TYR A 640 -43.69 0.36 13.07
N GLU A 641 -45.00 0.20 13.31
CA GLU A 641 -45.65 -1.11 13.43
C GLU A 641 -45.56 -1.92 12.13
N GLN A 642 -45.64 -1.26 10.95
CA GLN A 642 -45.40 -1.94 9.67
C GLN A 642 -43.95 -2.41 9.52
N ALA A 643 -42.97 -1.56 9.85
CA ALA A 643 -41.56 -1.93 9.80
C ALA A 643 -41.23 -3.05 10.81
N MET A 644 -41.80 -2.98 12.02
CA MET A 644 -41.69 -3.98 13.07
C MET A 644 -42.25 -5.34 12.66
N ALA A 645 -43.36 -5.38 11.92
CA ALA A 645 -43.92 -6.62 11.36
C ALA A 645 -42.95 -7.34 10.39
N GLN A 646 -41.93 -6.62 9.92
CA GLN A 646 -40.86 -7.14 9.06
C GLN A 646 -39.53 -7.31 9.83
N ASN A 647 -39.57 -7.33 11.16
CA ASN A 647 -38.40 -7.45 12.05
C ASN A 647 -37.38 -6.30 11.92
N HIS A 648 -37.82 -5.09 11.61
CA HIS A 648 -36.93 -3.92 11.57
C HIS A 648 -36.51 -3.49 12.98
N ALA A 649 -35.22 -3.59 13.29
CA ALA A 649 -34.69 -3.43 14.65
C ALA A 649 -34.78 -1.99 15.18
N GLN A 650 -34.41 -0.99 14.38
CA GLN A 650 -34.52 0.44 14.75
C GLN A 650 -35.98 0.87 14.99
N ALA A 651 -36.95 0.33 14.24
CA ALA A 651 -38.36 0.65 14.44
C ALA A 651 -38.86 0.16 15.80
N TRP A 652 -38.45 -1.03 16.24
CA TRP A 652 -38.73 -1.52 17.60
C TRP A 652 -38.13 -0.62 18.68
N ASN A 653 -36.90 -0.14 18.49
CA ASN A 653 -36.24 0.79 19.41
C ASN A 653 -36.99 2.13 19.50
N ASN A 654 -37.32 2.74 18.36
CA ASN A 654 -37.95 4.06 18.34
C ASN A 654 -39.41 3.99 18.82
N TRP A 655 -40.13 2.92 18.51
CA TRP A 655 -41.45 2.66 19.08
C TRP A 655 -41.39 2.50 20.61
N ALA A 656 -40.40 1.78 21.14
CA ALA A 656 -40.18 1.66 22.58
C ALA A 656 -39.83 3.00 23.24
N PHE A 657 -39.03 3.82 22.56
CA PHE A 657 -38.64 5.15 23.02
C PHE A 657 -39.85 6.08 23.23
N LEU A 658 -40.85 6.04 22.34
CA LEU A 658 -42.09 6.83 22.51
C LEU A 658 -42.78 6.52 23.84
N TYR A 659 -42.90 5.24 24.18
CA TYR A 659 -43.50 4.81 25.44
C TYR A 659 -42.62 5.07 26.65
N ALA A 660 -41.30 4.93 26.51
CA ALA A 660 -40.31 5.18 27.57
C ALA A 660 -40.28 6.64 28.03
N THR A 661 -40.52 7.58 27.11
CA THR A 661 -40.39 9.02 27.35
C THR A 661 -41.73 9.75 27.43
N ALA A 662 -42.85 9.02 27.28
CA ALA A 662 -44.19 9.58 27.14
C ALA A 662 -44.30 10.62 25.99
N HIS A 663 -43.58 10.39 24.90
CA HIS A 663 -43.53 11.30 23.75
C HIS A 663 -44.78 11.15 22.89
N GLY A 664 -45.82 11.91 23.23
CA GLY A 664 -47.11 11.91 22.53
C GLY A 664 -47.98 10.66 22.76
N VAL A 665 -47.53 9.76 23.63
CA VAL A 665 -48.29 8.61 24.15
C VAL A 665 -48.16 8.56 25.68
N GLU A 666 -49.09 7.88 26.35
CA GLU A 666 -48.95 7.66 27.80
C GLU A 666 -47.74 6.77 28.10
N LEU A 667 -47.03 7.08 29.19
CA LEU A 667 -45.90 6.29 29.70
C LEU A 667 -46.34 4.84 29.93
N ASP A 668 -45.69 3.89 29.24
CA ASP A 668 -45.97 2.45 29.40
C ASP A 668 -44.65 1.67 29.43
N ILE A 669 -44.14 1.47 30.65
CA ILE A 669 -42.86 0.79 30.90
C ILE A 669 -42.87 -0.66 30.39
N SER A 670 -44.02 -1.34 30.45
CA SER A 670 -44.12 -2.73 29.99
C SER A 670 -43.96 -2.83 28.48
N LYS A 671 -44.59 -1.92 27.73
CA LYS A 671 -44.42 -1.84 26.28
C LYS A 671 -43.01 -1.40 25.89
N ALA A 672 -42.48 -0.38 26.52
CA ALA A 672 -41.13 0.10 26.26
C ALA A 672 -40.08 -1.01 26.50
N LEU A 673 -40.15 -1.70 27.64
CA LEU A 673 -39.25 -2.82 27.95
C LEU A 673 -39.36 -3.93 26.89
N LYS A 674 -40.59 -4.33 26.53
CA LYS A 674 -40.82 -5.33 25.48
C LYS A 674 -40.22 -4.89 24.15
N GLY A 675 -40.44 -3.64 23.74
CA GLY A 675 -39.95 -3.13 22.48
C GLY A 675 -38.43 -3.05 22.42
N TYR A 676 -37.76 -2.55 23.46
CA TYR A 676 -36.31 -2.57 23.54
C TYR A 676 -35.75 -3.99 23.55
N GLN A 677 -36.35 -4.92 24.29
CA GLN A 677 -35.92 -6.33 24.29
C GLN A 677 -36.03 -6.98 22.89
N GLN A 678 -37.10 -6.69 22.15
CA GLN A 678 -37.22 -7.16 20.76
C GLN A 678 -36.18 -6.51 19.85
N ALA A 679 -35.93 -5.20 19.99
CA ALA A 679 -34.89 -4.51 19.23
C ALA A 679 -33.50 -5.11 19.48
N VAL A 680 -33.16 -5.41 20.74
CA VAL A 680 -31.90 -6.10 21.11
C VAL A 680 -31.83 -7.50 20.52
N ALA A 681 -32.92 -8.27 20.57
CA ALA A 681 -32.96 -9.61 19.96
C ALA A 681 -32.73 -9.58 18.44
N LEU A 682 -33.03 -8.45 17.79
CA LEU A 682 -32.78 -8.17 16.38
C LEU A 682 -31.42 -7.49 16.12
N GLY A 683 -30.60 -7.27 17.16
CA GLY A 683 -29.25 -6.74 17.05
C GLY A 683 -29.13 -5.21 17.10
N GLU A 684 -30.16 -4.48 17.53
CA GLU A 684 -30.14 -3.02 17.57
C GLU A 684 -29.25 -2.47 18.70
N ALA A 685 -28.11 -1.90 18.32
CA ALA A 685 -27.10 -1.41 19.26
C ALA A 685 -27.60 -0.27 20.16
N GLN A 686 -28.41 0.64 19.62
CA GLN A 686 -28.97 1.74 20.41
C GLN A 686 -29.95 1.23 21.49
N ALA A 687 -30.71 0.16 21.19
CA ALA A 687 -31.60 -0.46 22.16
C ALA A 687 -30.82 -1.16 23.28
N MET A 688 -29.66 -1.75 22.97
CA MET A 688 -28.75 -2.32 23.97
C MET A 688 -28.26 -1.22 24.92
N SER A 689 -27.81 -0.08 24.40
CA SER A 689 -27.44 1.09 25.23
C SER A 689 -28.62 1.59 26.07
N ASN A 690 -29.82 1.71 25.49
CA ASN A 690 -31.02 2.17 26.21
C ASN A 690 -31.41 1.24 27.37
N LEU A 691 -31.37 -0.08 27.16
CA LEU A 691 -31.59 -1.05 28.25
C LEU A 691 -30.46 -1.04 29.27
N GLY A 692 -29.22 -0.90 28.83
CA GLY A 692 -28.07 -0.72 29.71
C GLY A 692 -28.28 0.45 30.66
N ASN A 693 -28.73 1.60 30.15
CA ASN A 693 -29.05 2.78 30.97
C ASN A 693 -30.18 2.52 31.97
N TRP A 694 -31.25 1.82 31.57
CA TRP A 694 -32.35 1.50 32.49
C TRP A 694 -31.92 0.62 33.67
N TYR A 695 -31.13 -0.41 33.41
CA TYR A 695 -30.57 -1.27 34.47
C TYR A 695 -29.46 -0.57 35.26
N TYR A 696 -28.75 0.38 34.67
CA TYR A 696 -27.75 1.22 35.34
C TYR A 696 -28.41 2.20 36.32
N GLU A 697 -29.49 2.87 35.92
CA GLU A 697 -30.16 3.89 36.74
C GLU A 697 -31.12 3.31 37.78
N GLY A 698 -31.79 2.20 37.46
CA GLY A 698 -32.75 1.56 38.37
C GLY A 698 -34.08 2.32 38.54
N ALA A 699 -34.38 3.32 37.70
CA ALA A 699 -35.56 4.19 37.83
C ALA A 699 -36.88 3.49 37.43
N TYR A 700 -36.82 2.63 36.41
CA TYR A 700 -37.99 1.96 35.81
C TYR A 700 -37.95 0.43 35.90
N VAL A 701 -36.77 -0.11 36.21
CA VAL A 701 -36.48 -1.52 36.46
C VAL A 701 -35.58 -1.62 37.69
N GLU A 702 -35.48 -2.80 38.33
CA GLU A 702 -34.53 -2.97 39.43
C GLU A 702 -33.10 -2.77 38.93
N GLN A 703 -32.31 -1.97 39.66
CA GLN A 703 -30.92 -1.68 39.29
C GLN A 703 -30.09 -2.96 39.26
N ASP A 704 -29.41 -3.22 38.14
CA ASP A 704 -28.54 -4.38 37.97
C ASP A 704 -27.31 -3.99 37.13
N TYR A 705 -26.21 -3.71 37.83
CA TYR A 705 -24.94 -3.37 37.19
C TYR A 705 -24.33 -4.52 36.36
N ALA A 706 -24.62 -5.78 36.68
CA ALA A 706 -24.10 -6.88 35.87
C ALA A 706 -24.83 -6.93 34.52
N LEU A 707 -26.15 -6.78 34.55
CA LEU A 707 -26.97 -6.77 33.34
C LEU A 707 -26.77 -5.50 32.52
N ALA A 708 -26.62 -4.33 33.16
CA ALA A 708 -26.27 -3.08 32.48
C ALA A 708 -24.95 -3.19 31.74
N LEU A 709 -23.93 -3.75 32.40
CA LEU A 709 -22.60 -3.94 31.82
C LEU A 709 -22.61 -4.92 30.64
N ASP A 710 -23.43 -5.98 30.72
CA ASP A 710 -23.61 -6.92 29.62
C ASP A 710 -24.20 -6.22 28.39
N TYR A 711 -25.29 -5.46 28.55
CA TYR A 711 -25.88 -4.70 27.46
C TYR A 711 -24.92 -3.64 26.88
N PHE A 712 -24.18 -2.91 27.72
CA PHE A 712 -23.20 -1.94 27.24
C PHE A 712 -22.05 -2.58 26.46
N LYS A 713 -21.57 -3.76 26.87
CA LYS A 713 -20.56 -4.52 26.11
C LYS A 713 -21.09 -4.99 24.75
N GLN A 714 -22.35 -5.43 24.70
CA GLN A 714 -22.99 -5.79 23.44
C GLN A 714 -23.12 -4.57 22.51
N ALA A 715 -23.57 -3.43 23.04
CA ALA A 715 -23.67 -2.17 22.32
C ALA A 715 -22.30 -1.71 21.77
N GLU A 716 -21.25 -1.81 22.59
CA GLU A 716 -19.87 -1.49 22.22
C GLU A 716 -19.36 -2.36 21.07
N LYS A 717 -19.60 -3.67 21.13
CA LYS A 717 -19.24 -4.61 20.05
C LYS A 717 -19.97 -4.27 18.73
N ALA A 718 -21.14 -3.66 18.82
CA ALA A 718 -21.94 -3.19 17.70
C ALA A 718 -21.69 -1.72 17.32
N GLY A 719 -20.68 -1.06 17.92
CA GLY A 719 -20.22 0.28 17.53
C GLY A 719 -20.82 1.45 18.32
N ILE A 720 -21.60 1.21 19.38
CA ILE A 720 -22.14 2.27 20.27
C ILE A 720 -21.36 2.30 21.58
N PRO A 721 -20.49 3.30 21.81
CA PRO A 721 -19.67 3.38 23.02
C PRO A 721 -20.49 3.85 24.22
N ASN A 722 -20.27 3.24 25.39
CA ASN A 722 -20.87 3.61 26.67
C ASN A 722 -19.78 3.71 27.76
N ASP A 723 -18.60 4.22 27.37
CA ASP A 723 -17.37 4.13 28.14
C ASP A 723 -17.47 4.79 29.53
N ALA A 724 -18.22 5.89 29.65
CA ALA A 724 -18.45 6.59 30.92
C ALA A 724 -19.31 5.78 31.89
N GLN A 725 -20.44 5.23 31.42
CA GLN A 725 -21.34 4.40 32.22
C GLN A 725 -20.65 3.10 32.64
N MET A 726 -19.86 2.49 31.73
CA MET A 726 -19.08 1.30 32.05
C MET A 726 -17.98 1.60 33.07
N ALA A 727 -17.29 2.73 32.95
CA ALA A 727 -16.30 3.16 33.94
C ALA A 727 -16.94 3.34 35.33
N GLU A 728 -18.08 4.03 35.43
CA GLU A 728 -18.78 4.18 36.71
C GLU A 728 -19.21 2.83 37.29
N ILE A 729 -19.74 1.92 36.47
CA ILE A 729 -20.09 0.56 36.93
C ILE A 729 -18.86 -0.17 37.47
N TYR A 730 -17.73 -0.15 36.77
CA TYR A 730 -16.50 -0.81 37.23
C TYR A 730 -15.95 -0.17 38.50
N TYR A 731 -16.07 1.14 38.66
CA TYR A 731 -15.73 1.85 39.90
C TYR A 731 -16.61 1.38 41.07
N GLN A 732 -17.94 1.37 40.90
CA GLN A 732 -18.90 0.91 41.93
C GLN A 732 -18.69 -0.56 42.32
N LYS A 733 -18.32 -1.41 41.35
CA LYS A 733 -17.99 -2.82 41.58
C LYS A 733 -16.57 -3.04 42.12
N GLN A 734 -15.77 -1.99 42.29
CA GLN A 734 -14.37 -2.03 42.71
C GLN A 734 -13.45 -2.84 41.77
N ASP A 735 -13.82 -2.96 40.50
CA ASP A 735 -13.03 -3.61 39.45
C ASP A 735 -12.12 -2.58 38.76
N TYR A 736 -11.06 -2.21 39.47
CA TYR A 736 -10.16 -1.13 39.04
C TYR A 736 -9.33 -1.50 37.80
N ALA A 737 -9.14 -2.80 37.53
CA ALA A 737 -8.40 -3.25 36.35
C ALA A 737 -9.17 -2.95 35.06
N ASN A 738 -10.47 -3.30 35.03
CA ASN A 738 -11.32 -2.95 33.90
C ASN A 738 -11.61 -1.45 33.85
N LEU A 739 -11.82 -0.77 34.99
CA LEU A 739 -11.94 0.69 35.04
C LEU A 739 -10.78 1.37 34.30
N LEU A 740 -9.53 1.04 34.64
CA LEU A 740 -8.34 1.63 33.99
C LEU A 740 -8.27 1.38 32.48
N ARG A 741 -8.88 0.30 31.96
CA ARG A 741 -8.97 0.05 30.52
C ARG A 741 -9.90 1.07 29.85
N TYR A 742 -11.05 1.37 30.45
CA TYR A 742 -12.01 2.33 29.91
C TYR A 742 -11.53 3.78 30.10
N LEU A 743 -10.88 4.10 31.22
CA LEU A 743 -10.29 5.43 31.44
C LEU A 743 -9.20 5.80 30.40
N LYS A 744 -8.51 4.82 29.81
CA LYS A 744 -7.50 5.08 28.75
C LYS A 744 -8.12 5.44 27.40
N ARG A 745 -9.40 5.12 27.20
CA ARG A 745 -10.11 5.33 25.93
C ARG A 745 -10.79 6.70 25.87
N ASP A 746 -10.94 7.36 27.02
CA ASP A 746 -11.42 8.74 27.11
C ASP A 746 -10.33 9.73 26.67
N THR A 747 -10.16 9.88 25.36
CA THR A 747 -9.18 10.79 24.76
C THR A 747 -9.53 12.26 24.95
N THR A 748 -10.81 12.54 25.22
CA THR A 748 -11.35 13.87 25.48
C THR A 748 -11.30 14.27 26.95
N ASN A 749 -10.85 13.37 27.82
CA ASN A 749 -10.79 13.57 29.27
C ASN A 749 -12.13 14.04 29.88
N GLN A 750 -13.24 13.58 29.30
CA GLN A 750 -14.58 13.94 29.72
C GLN A 750 -14.84 13.45 31.13
N PHE A 751 -14.46 12.22 31.50
CA PHE A 751 -14.71 11.66 32.83
C PHE A 751 -13.45 11.08 33.48
N ALA A 752 -12.42 10.75 32.69
CA ALA A 752 -11.31 9.95 33.16
C ALA A 752 -10.46 10.64 34.23
N ALA A 753 -10.25 11.94 34.13
CA ALA A 753 -9.49 12.71 35.11
C ALA A 753 -10.07 12.64 36.53
N VAL A 754 -11.40 12.63 36.69
CA VAL A 754 -12.01 12.51 38.02
C VAL A 754 -11.68 11.16 38.66
N TYR A 755 -11.85 10.07 37.91
CA TYR A 755 -11.52 8.73 38.41
C TYR A 755 -10.02 8.56 38.64
N TYR A 756 -9.14 9.04 37.75
CA TYR A 756 -7.69 8.99 38.02
C TYR A 756 -7.31 9.75 39.30
N GLY A 757 -7.97 10.89 39.56
CA GLY A 757 -7.84 11.63 40.82
C GLY A 757 -8.12 10.73 42.03
N ILE A 758 -9.29 10.08 42.04
CA ILE A 758 -9.73 9.17 43.11
C ILE A 758 -8.77 7.97 43.25
N LEU A 759 -8.45 7.30 42.15
CA LEU A 759 -7.62 6.09 42.16
C LEU A 759 -6.21 6.36 42.71
N TYR A 760 -5.59 7.50 42.34
CA TYR A 760 -4.27 7.87 42.87
C TYR A 760 -4.33 8.39 44.30
N GLU A 761 -5.43 9.03 44.73
CA GLU A 761 -5.59 9.50 46.09
C GLU A 761 -5.74 8.34 47.07
N GLU A 762 -6.56 7.35 46.71
CA GLU A 762 -6.88 6.21 47.58
C GLU A 762 -5.98 4.99 47.35
N GLY A 763 -5.22 4.96 46.25
CA GLY A 763 -4.36 3.82 45.91
C GLY A 763 -5.15 2.61 45.37
N LEU A 764 -6.27 2.86 44.70
CA LEU A 764 -7.16 1.84 44.16
C LEU A 764 -6.67 1.38 42.78
N GLY A 765 -6.19 0.14 42.67
CA GLY A 765 -5.66 -0.41 41.41
C GLY A 765 -4.36 0.24 40.90
N VAL A 766 -3.86 1.28 41.57
CA VAL A 766 -2.61 2.00 41.26
C VAL A 766 -1.86 2.34 42.54
N LYS A 767 -0.56 2.62 42.43
CA LYS A 767 0.22 3.10 43.59
C LYS A 767 -0.27 4.49 43.99
N GLN A 768 -0.66 4.63 45.26
CA GLN A 768 -1.09 5.90 45.84
C GLN A 768 -0.07 7.02 45.56
N SER A 769 -0.56 8.17 45.08
CA SER A 769 0.24 9.33 44.72
C SER A 769 -0.59 10.60 44.78
N LEU A 770 -0.56 11.25 45.94
CA LEU A 770 -1.26 12.52 46.16
C LEU A 770 -0.92 13.61 45.11
N PRO A 771 0.35 13.81 44.67
CA PRO A 771 0.65 14.79 43.63
C PRO A 771 -0.02 14.47 42.29
N LYS A 772 -0.14 13.18 41.92
CA LYS A 772 -0.85 12.79 40.70
C LYS A 772 -2.35 12.96 40.85
N ALA A 773 -2.91 12.63 42.00
CA ALA A 773 -4.33 12.82 42.29
C ALA A 773 -4.74 14.29 42.13
N ILE A 774 -3.99 15.21 42.76
CA ILE A 774 -4.20 16.65 42.64
C ILE A 774 -4.16 17.09 41.18
N ARG A 775 -3.13 16.70 40.42
CA ARG A 775 -3.02 17.04 39.01
C ARG A 775 -4.25 16.60 38.21
N TYR A 776 -4.74 15.39 38.43
CA TYR A 776 -5.92 14.88 37.74
C TYR A 776 -7.21 15.58 38.17
N TYR A 777 -7.37 15.93 39.45
CA TYR A 777 -8.51 16.76 39.88
C TYR A 777 -8.48 18.17 39.27
N GLU A 778 -7.31 18.79 39.14
CA GLU A 778 -7.17 20.08 38.45
C GLU A 778 -7.52 19.94 36.96
N GLN A 779 -6.98 18.90 36.31
CA GLN A 779 -7.23 18.60 34.90
C GLN A 779 -8.70 18.31 34.59
N ALA A 780 -9.43 17.66 35.50
CA ALA A 780 -10.86 17.42 35.34
C ALA A 780 -11.66 18.73 35.16
N ASN A 781 -11.18 19.82 35.75
CA ASN A 781 -11.87 21.12 35.77
C ASN A 781 -11.36 22.13 34.73
N GLU A 782 -10.56 21.70 33.74
CA GLU A 782 -10.03 22.58 32.69
C GLU A 782 -11.10 22.97 31.67
N GLU A 783 -11.94 22.01 31.24
CA GLU A 783 -12.98 22.21 30.22
C GLU A 783 -14.41 21.97 30.74
N ASN A 784 -14.55 21.38 31.92
CA ASN A 784 -15.83 21.05 32.58
C ASN A 784 -15.77 21.45 34.06
N VAL A 785 -16.91 21.36 34.78
CA VAL A 785 -16.95 21.64 36.22
C VAL A 785 -17.39 20.38 36.97
N TYR A 786 -16.45 19.76 37.68
CA TYR A 786 -16.70 18.59 38.51
C TYR A 786 -16.68 18.97 39.99
N ALA A 787 -17.87 19.15 40.56
CA ALA A 787 -18.07 19.55 41.96
C ALA A 787 -17.25 18.70 42.95
N TYR A 788 -17.24 17.38 42.76
CA TYR A 788 -16.44 16.46 43.57
C TYR A 788 -14.95 16.82 43.55
N ALA A 789 -14.37 16.99 42.36
CA ALA A 789 -12.94 17.31 42.22
C ALA A 789 -12.60 18.69 42.79
N VAL A 790 -13.48 19.68 42.62
CA VAL A 790 -13.33 21.02 43.24
C VAL A 790 -13.34 20.93 44.76
N ASN A 791 -14.29 20.20 45.35
CA ASN A 791 -14.35 20.02 46.81
C ASN A 791 -13.15 19.24 47.35
N ARG A 792 -12.65 18.22 46.64
CA ARG A 792 -11.41 17.54 46.99
C ARG A 792 -10.21 18.49 46.95
N LEU A 793 -10.07 19.31 45.92
CA LEU A 793 -8.99 20.29 45.82
C LEU A 793 -9.03 21.33 46.94
N LEU A 794 -10.21 21.83 47.31
CA LEU A 794 -10.40 22.74 48.45
C LEU A 794 -9.96 22.09 49.76
N GLN A 795 -10.37 20.83 50.01
CA GLN A 795 -9.95 20.09 51.20
C GLN A 795 -8.44 19.83 51.23
N LEU A 796 -7.84 19.50 50.09
CA LEU A 796 -6.40 19.22 49.98
C LEU A 796 -5.53 20.47 50.16
N TYR A 797 -5.96 21.62 49.64
CA TYR A 797 -5.23 22.89 49.71
C TYR A 797 -5.51 23.73 50.96
N ALA A 798 -6.52 23.37 51.76
CA ALA A 798 -6.83 24.05 53.02
C ALA A 798 -5.63 24.16 53.98
N ALA A 799 -5.69 25.06 54.96
CA ALA A 799 -4.58 25.34 55.88
C ALA A 799 -4.05 24.11 56.66
N HIS A 800 -4.90 23.10 56.88
CA HIS A 800 -4.53 21.82 57.51
C HIS A 800 -4.61 20.63 56.53
N GLY A 801 -4.74 20.91 55.23
CA GLY A 801 -4.84 19.91 54.17
C GLY A 801 -3.49 19.27 53.84
N ALA A 802 -3.53 18.07 53.26
CA ALA A 802 -2.33 17.28 52.95
C ALA A 802 -1.41 17.92 51.91
N ALA A 803 -1.88 18.93 51.17
CA ALA A 803 -1.12 19.70 50.21
C ALA A 803 -1.29 21.23 50.39
N ALA A 804 -1.46 21.68 51.65
CA ALA A 804 -1.78 23.06 52.01
C ALA A 804 -1.10 24.13 51.14
N ASN A 805 -1.90 24.96 50.48
CA ASN A 805 -1.45 26.05 49.62
C ASN A 805 -2.52 27.15 49.57
N ALA A 806 -2.28 28.28 50.24
CA ALA A 806 -3.26 29.34 50.40
C ALA A 806 -3.69 29.97 49.07
N ASP A 807 -2.76 30.14 48.12
CA ASP A 807 -3.05 30.76 46.83
C ASP A 807 -3.91 29.86 45.94
N LYS A 808 -3.60 28.55 45.93
CA LYS A 808 -4.40 27.54 45.22
C LYS A 808 -5.77 27.33 45.87
N TYR A 809 -5.85 27.38 47.21
CA TYR A 809 -7.11 27.31 47.94
C TYR A 809 -8.03 28.48 47.59
N GLU A 810 -7.52 29.72 47.60
CA GLU A 810 -8.28 30.90 47.18
C GLU A 810 -8.70 30.83 45.71
N PHE A 811 -7.82 30.35 44.81
CA PHE A 811 -8.17 30.12 43.40
C PHE A 811 -9.38 29.19 43.26
N TRP A 812 -9.32 28.00 43.86
CA TRP A 812 -10.41 27.01 43.77
C TRP A 812 -11.68 27.45 44.51
N LEU A 813 -11.56 28.26 45.56
CA LEU A 813 -12.69 28.84 46.29
C LEU A 813 -13.45 29.85 45.42
N ASN A 814 -12.73 30.64 44.63
CA ASN A 814 -13.35 31.57 43.68
C ASN A 814 -13.91 30.83 42.47
N PHE A 815 -13.20 29.82 41.94
CA PHE A 815 -13.71 28.94 40.88
C PHE A 815 -15.03 28.27 41.27
N ALA A 816 -15.14 27.75 42.51
CA ALA A 816 -16.37 27.16 43.02
C ALA A 816 -17.55 28.15 43.05
N LYS A 817 -17.30 29.40 43.48
CA LYS A 817 -18.33 30.46 43.50
C LYS A 817 -18.78 30.86 42.10
N GLU A 818 -17.84 31.03 41.17
CA GLU A 818 -18.12 31.42 39.79
C GLU A 818 -18.94 30.35 39.05
N ASN A 819 -18.69 29.07 39.34
CA ASN A 819 -19.36 27.93 38.72
C ASN A 819 -20.49 27.34 39.57
N THR A 820 -20.94 28.04 40.62
CA THR A 820 -22.05 27.62 41.50
C THR A 820 -21.91 26.21 42.11
N VAL A 821 -20.68 25.80 42.42
CA VAL A 821 -20.39 24.54 43.09
C VAL A 821 -20.69 24.65 44.58
N GLU A 822 -21.51 23.75 45.12
CA GLU A 822 -21.74 23.65 46.56
C GLU A 822 -20.49 23.12 47.27
N ILE A 823 -19.99 23.88 48.26
CA ILE A 823 -18.78 23.55 49.00
C ILE A 823 -19.15 22.76 50.25
N ASP A 824 -18.64 21.54 50.36
CA ASP A 824 -18.78 20.71 51.56
C ASP A 824 -17.98 21.34 52.72
N GLN A 825 -18.67 21.67 53.83
CA GLN A 825 -18.08 22.34 55.01
C GLN A 825 -17.12 21.47 55.83
#